data_AF-A0A1E9JFL3-F1
#
_entry.id   AF-A0A1E9JFL3-F1
#
_cell.length_a   1.000
_cell.length_b   1.000
_cell.length_c   1.000
_cell.angle_alpha   90.00
_cell.angle_beta   90.00
_cell.angle_gamma   90.00
#
_symmetry.space_group_name_H-M   'P 1'
#
loop_
_entity.id
_entity.type
_entity.pdbx_description
1 polymer ?
#
loop_
_entity_poly.entity_id
_entity_poly.type
_entity_poly.pdbx_seq_one_letter_code
_entity_poly.pdbx_strand_id
1 'polypeptide(L)'
;MIFPFVAVEGQEKIKKALLLNIVNKRIGGVLINGEKGTAKSTLVRGLGELFSEIKVINLPLNITEDNLVGSIDIEKTMKSGKKVFQEGLLKKCHNNILYVDEINLLGDSIVSSILEVASREINYVERDGVSFSHECKFLLIGTMNPEEGDLRPQLLDKFGLYVNAAGTEDILERVKVIKKRLEYENNPIKFCEKYKEEEEILKEKVEHAKERIEKIKVSDQIMNIAVKIVEEANTVGNRAEIILVETAKSLAALDGRSYLNIDDLKEAAVFVLPHRTNQKHESTSQSKGNELEDKNQETEEEKNNSEDNITQEKEEEVPEEPNKENFDNGNDSENIEESDRDEKKNKNNENAESEEEFGIGEIFKVKDILIDDVHDTKKRAGTGKRCKTKSGSLQGRYIKSTLPKGKIRDFAFDATIRAAAPYQKKNKENNLMINIKKEHIRVKVREKRTGASILFVVDSSGSMGVKKRMEAVKGAVMSLLKDAYEKRDRVGMVSFRRDKAEELLPITRSIDLAQKKLEKLATGGKTPLAEGIAKAYTIIKNEMRKDKEVVPLIVFLSDGKGNFSASGKDPIKESLEMAEKIKNEGIRAIVIDTEEGFIKLEMAKTLSEVMKADYYKLENLRSEDMLKLIKDNI
;
A
#
# COMPACT_ATOMS: atom_id res chain seq x y z
N MET A 1 -23.01 24.01 -25.78
CA MET A 1 -21.92 23.70 -26.73
C MET A 1 -20.68 23.43 -25.93
N ILE A 2 -19.91 22.44 -26.36
CA ILE A 2 -18.62 22.12 -25.75
C ILE A 2 -17.54 22.77 -26.63
N PHE A 3 -16.33 22.91 -26.10
CA PHE A 3 -15.21 23.44 -26.84
C PHE A 3 -14.78 22.43 -27.93
N PRO A 4 -14.66 22.84 -29.21
CA PRO A 4 -14.29 21.95 -30.32
C PRO A 4 -12.98 21.19 -30.07
N PHE A 5 -12.93 19.91 -30.46
CA PHE A 5 -11.77 19.04 -30.21
C PHE A 5 -10.53 19.51 -30.98
N VAL A 6 -10.71 19.96 -32.22
CA VAL A 6 -9.63 20.44 -33.10
C VAL A 6 -9.09 21.80 -32.62
N ALA A 7 -9.93 22.61 -31.97
CA ALA A 7 -9.56 23.95 -31.53
C ALA A 7 -8.59 23.96 -30.34
N VAL A 8 -8.46 22.86 -29.59
CA VAL A 8 -7.53 22.75 -28.45
C VAL A 8 -6.10 22.84 -28.98
N GLU A 9 -5.34 23.84 -28.54
CA GLU A 9 -3.94 24.01 -28.94
C GLU A 9 -3.01 23.11 -28.11
N GLY A 10 -2.02 22.54 -28.78
CA GLY A 10 -1.08 21.59 -28.18
C GLY A 10 -1.69 20.22 -27.86
N GLN A 11 -0.99 19.46 -27.01
CA GLN A 11 -1.42 18.13 -26.53
C GLN A 11 -1.66 17.10 -27.62
N GLU A 12 -0.91 17.17 -28.71
CA GLU A 12 -1.03 16.27 -29.87
C GLU A 12 -0.93 14.79 -29.48
N LYS A 13 -0.09 14.45 -28.49
CA LYS A 13 0.01 13.09 -27.95
C LYS A 13 -1.31 12.60 -27.33
N ILE A 14 -2.03 13.45 -26.60
CA ILE A 14 -3.30 13.11 -25.97
C ILE A 14 -4.38 12.96 -27.05
N LYS A 15 -4.46 13.92 -27.98
CA LYS A 15 -5.40 13.86 -29.10
C LYS A 15 -5.22 12.56 -29.88
N LYS A 16 -3.97 12.23 -30.23
CA LYS A 16 -3.63 11.01 -30.96
C LYS A 16 -4.05 9.75 -30.18
N ALA A 17 -3.70 9.64 -28.89
CA ALA A 17 -4.11 8.50 -28.07
C ALA A 17 -5.63 8.33 -27.95
N LEU A 18 -6.38 9.44 -27.82
CA LEU A 18 -7.84 9.43 -27.78
C LEU A 18 -8.43 8.94 -29.11
N LEU A 19 -7.91 9.40 -30.25
CA LEU A 19 -8.33 8.96 -31.58
C LEU A 19 -8.02 7.48 -31.81
N LEU A 20 -6.82 7.02 -31.43
CA LEU A 20 -6.41 5.61 -31.56
C LEU A 20 -7.35 4.67 -30.81
N ASN A 21 -7.76 5.07 -29.60
CA ASN A 21 -8.67 4.29 -28.76
C ASN A 21 -10.11 4.29 -29.32
N ILE A 22 -10.54 5.34 -30.02
CA ILE A 22 -11.84 5.36 -30.73
C ILE A 22 -11.83 4.48 -31.98
N VAL A 23 -10.73 4.47 -32.73
CA VAL A 23 -10.56 3.59 -33.90
C VAL A 23 -10.57 2.13 -33.45
N ASN A 24 -9.89 1.81 -32.34
CA ASN A 24 -9.81 0.46 -31.82
C ASN A 24 -10.07 0.38 -30.32
N LYS A 25 -11.26 -0.08 -29.96
CA LYS A 25 -11.68 -0.27 -28.56
C LYS A 25 -10.89 -1.37 -27.84
N ARG A 26 -10.21 -2.27 -28.57
CA ARG A 26 -9.44 -3.40 -27.99
C ARG A 26 -8.15 -2.98 -27.30
N ILE A 27 -7.72 -1.74 -27.50
CA ILE A 27 -6.50 -1.19 -26.89
C ILE A 27 -6.60 -1.18 -25.35
N GLY A 28 -7.80 -1.02 -24.78
CA GLY A 28 -8.02 -1.18 -23.34
C GLY A 28 -7.92 0.11 -22.52
N GLY A 29 -8.38 1.23 -23.08
CA GLY A 29 -8.52 2.49 -22.36
C GLY A 29 -7.29 3.39 -22.38
N VAL A 30 -7.48 4.66 -22.05
CA VAL A 30 -6.43 5.70 -22.03
C VAL A 30 -6.31 6.28 -20.63
N LEU A 31 -5.10 6.31 -20.09
CA LEU A 31 -4.75 7.00 -18.87
C LEU A 31 -3.98 8.28 -19.19
N ILE A 32 -4.52 9.42 -18.78
CA ILE A 32 -3.93 10.75 -19.01
C ILE A 32 -3.34 11.25 -17.68
N ASN A 33 -2.03 11.17 -17.57
CA ASN A 33 -1.29 11.71 -16.43
C ASN A 33 -1.00 13.21 -16.64
N GLY A 34 -1.05 14.04 -15.60
CA GLY A 34 -0.58 15.44 -15.69
C GLY A 34 -1.20 16.36 -14.65
N GLU A 35 -0.81 17.63 -14.69
CA GLU A 35 -1.26 18.64 -13.72
C GLU A 35 -2.68 19.15 -14.00
N LYS A 36 -3.25 19.85 -13.01
CA LYS A 36 -4.52 20.57 -13.14
C LYS A 36 -4.36 21.72 -14.15
N GLY A 37 -5.43 22.02 -14.90
CA GLY A 37 -5.42 23.09 -15.90
C GLY A 37 -4.92 22.70 -17.29
N THR A 38 -4.50 21.45 -17.51
CA THR A 38 -4.07 20.92 -18.81
C THR A 38 -5.25 20.52 -19.73
N ALA A 39 -6.42 21.16 -19.64
CA ALA A 39 -7.58 20.95 -20.54
C ALA A 39 -8.07 19.49 -20.76
N LYS A 40 -7.63 18.50 -19.97
CA LYS A 40 -7.95 17.06 -20.16
C LYS A 40 -9.46 16.79 -20.25
N SER A 41 -10.24 17.35 -19.33
CA SER A 41 -11.70 17.20 -19.30
C SER A 41 -12.37 17.90 -20.48
N THR A 42 -11.76 18.95 -21.02
CA THR A 42 -12.26 19.67 -22.20
C THR A 42 -12.05 18.84 -23.46
N LEU A 43 -10.87 18.22 -23.62
CA LEU A 43 -10.58 17.31 -24.74
C LEU A 43 -11.54 16.12 -24.79
N VAL A 44 -11.76 15.44 -23.65
CA VAL A 44 -12.64 14.26 -23.61
C VAL A 44 -14.08 14.63 -23.92
N ARG A 45 -14.56 15.79 -23.44
CA ARG A 45 -15.91 16.26 -23.74
C ARG A 45 -16.05 16.69 -25.21
N GLY A 46 -15.06 17.39 -25.78
CA GLY A 46 -15.04 17.76 -27.20
C GLY A 46 -15.03 16.52 -28.10
N LEU A 47 -14.30 15.48 -27.71
CA LEU A 47 -14.31 14.18 -28.39
C LEU A 47 -15.69 13.52 -28.41
N GLY A 48 -16.46 13.66 -27.33
CA GLY A 48 -17.85 13.20 -27.27
C GLY A 48 -18.80 13.98 -28.19
N GLU A 49 -18.57 15.28 -28.38
CA GLU A 49 -19.38 16.10 -29.29
C GLU A 49 -19.06 15.77 -30.76
N LEU A 50 -17.80 15.44 -31.07
CA LEU A 50 -17.35 15.04 -32.42
C LEU A 50 -18.10 13.81 -32.95
N PHE A 51 -18.39 12.84 -32.08
CA PHE A 51 -19.13 11.62 -32.43
C PHE A 51 -20.52 11.65 -31.81
N SER A 52 -21.51 12.16 -32.54
CA SER A 52 -22.89 12.38 -32.08
C SER A 52 -23.58 11.12 -31.51
N GLU A 53 -23.07 9.94 -31.83
CA GLU A 53 -23.57 8.64 -31.34
C GLU A 53 -23.02 8.25 -29.96
N ILE A 54 -21.92 8.86 -29.51
CA ILE A 54 -21.19 8.46 -28.31
C ILE A 54 -21.38 9.52 -27.22
N LYS A 55 -21.95 9.13 -26.08
CA LYS A 55 -22.08 10.02 -24.92
C LYS A 55 -20.89 9.88 -23.98
N VAL A 56 -20.46 10.99 -23.38
CA VAL A 56 -19.46 10.99 -22.31
C VAL A 56 -20.18 10.95 -20.97
N ILE A 57 -19.96 9.89 -20.20
CA ILE A 57 -20.52 9.68 -18.87
C ILE A 57 -19.40 9.89 -17.86
N ASN A 58 -19.57 10.89 -16.99
CA ASN A 58 -18.61 11.18 -15.93
C ASN A 58 -18.89 10.32 -14.70
N LEU A 59 -17.84 9.70 -14.16
CA LEU A 59 -17.89 8.97 -12.90
C LEU A 59 -17.69 9.93 -11.71
N PRO A 60 -18.65 10.05 -10.77
CA PRO A 60 -18.44 10.84 -9.56
C PRO A 60 -17.51 10.11 -8.59
N LEU A 61 -16.63 10.85 -7.91
CA LEU A 61 -15.64 10.30 -6.97
C LEU A 61 -16.26 9.49 -5.82
N ASN A 62 -17.41 9.93 -5.30
CA ASN A 62 -18.09 9.29 -4.16
C ASN A 62 -19.11 8.22 -4.59
N ILE A 63 -18.94 7.60 -5.76
CA ILE A 63 -19.84 6.55 -6.21
C ILE A 63 -19.68 5.29 -5.35
N THR A 64 -20.79 4.70 -4.93
CA THR A 64 -20.77 3.38 -4.31
C THR A 64 -20.68 2.30 -5.39
N GLU A 65 -20.06 1.16 -5.06
CA GLU A 65 -19.97 0.03 -5.99
C GLU A 65 -21.35 -0.43 -6.50
N ASP A 66 -22.37 -0.35 -5.63
CA ASP A 66 -23.77 -0.68 -5.97
C ASP A 66 -24.35 0.26 -7.03
N ASN A 67 -24.02 1.56 -7.00
CA ASN A 67 -24.46 2.52 -8.01
C ASN A 67 -23.64 2.42 -9.31
N LEU A 68 -22.42 1.90 -9.24
CA LEU A 68 -21.57 1.67 -10.41
C LEU A 68 -22.02 0.44 -11.19
N VAL A 69 -22.05 -0.70 -10.53
CA VAL A 69 -22.30 -2.03 -11.13
C VAL A 69 -23.79 -2.29 -11.28
N GLY A 70 -24.59 -1.79 -10.34
CA GLY A 70 -26.02 -2.06 -10.20
C GLY A 70 -26.30 -2.90 -8.97
N SER A 71 -27.48 -2.75 -8.41
CA SER A 71 -27.92 -3.40 -7.17
C SER A 71 -29.38 -3.81 -7.25
N ILE A 72 -29.95 -4.34 -6.17
CA ILE A 72 -31.38 -4.62 -6.10
C ILE A 72 -32.11 -3.38 -5.58
N ASP A 73 -33.15 -2.95 -6.28
CA ASP A 73 -34.06 -1.91 -5.81
C ASP A 73 -34.92 -2.49 -4.66
N ILE A 74 -34.51 -2.23 -3.42
CA ILE A 74 -35.16 -2.78 -2.23
C ILE A 74 -36.61 -2.30 -2.15
N GLU A 75 -36.89 -1.04 -2.48
CA GLU A 75 -38.25 -0.48 -2.39
C GLU A 75 -39.20 -1.15 -3.37
N LYS A 76 -38.81 -1.25 -4.65
CA LYS A 76 -39.62 -1.92 -5.67
C LYS A 76 -39.72 -3.41 -5.41
N THR A 77 -38.66 -4.02 -4.91
CA THR A 77 -38.66 -5.45 -4.56
C THR A 77 -39.62 -5.75 -3.42
N MET A 78 -39.66 -4.89 -2.40
CA MET A 78 -40.61 -5.02 -1.29
C MET A 78 -42.05 -4.74 -1.73
N LYS A 79 -42.29 -3.74 -2.59
CA LYS A 79 -43.64 -3.43 -3.09
C LYS A 79 -44.20 -4.51 -4.03
N SER A 80 -43.37 -5.08 -4.91
CA SER A 80 -43.80 -6.02 -5.95
C SER A 80 -43.67 -7.50 -5.56
N GLY A 81 -42.91 -7.80 -4.51
CA GLY A 81 -42.56 -9.18 -4.10
C GLY A 81 -41.64 -9.91 -5.10
N LYS A 82 -41.19 -9.25 -6.18
CA LYS A 82 -40.25 -9.77 -7.17
C LYS A 82 -38.94 -9.01 -7.07
N LYS A 83 -37.80 -9.68 -7.22
CA LYS A 83 -36.49 -9.02 -7.21
C LYS A 83 -36.36 -8.10 -8.43
N VAL A 84 -36.33 -6.79 -8.21
CA VAL A 84 -36.18 -5.79 -9.28
C VAL A 84 -34.74 -5.28 -9.26
N PHE A 85 -34.04 -5.41 -10.39
CA PHE A 85 -32.67 -4.93 -10.55
C PHE A 85 -32.66 -3.41 -10.80
N GLN A 86 -31.84 -2.68 -10.07
CA GLN A 86 -31.52 -1.28 -10.29
C GLN A 86 -30.28 -1.18 -11.18
N GLU A 87 -30.43 -0.48 -12.29
CA GLU A 87 -29.37 -0.30 -13.27
C GLU A 87 -28.25 0.60 -12.71
N GLY A 88 -27.01 0.09 -12.77
CA GLY A 88 -25.81 0.86 -12.43
C GLY A 88 -25.36 1.81 -13.54
N LEU A 89 -24.39 2.66 -13.23
CA LEU A 89 -23.76 3.57 -14.18
C LEU A 89 -23.13 2.81 -15.37
N LEU A 90 -22.54 1.63 -15.13
CA LEU A 90 -21.93 0.82 -16.18
C LEU A 90 -22.93 0.43 -17.27
N LYS A 91 -24.19 0.17 -16.92
CA LYS A 91 -25.22 -0.13 -17.93
C LYS A 91 -25.48 1.06 -18.85
N LYS A 92 -25.47 2.28 -18.29
CA LYS A 92 -25.59 3.52 -19.08
C LYS A 92 -24.35 3.76 -19.96
N CYS A 93 -23.19 3.22 -19.55
CA CYS A 93 -21.95 3.34 -20.29
C CYS A 93 -21.85 2.43 -21.52
N HIS A 94 -22.82 1.52 -21.73
CA HIS A 94 -22.81 0.67 -22.92
C HIS A 94 -22.78 1.52 -24.22
N ASN A 95 -21.79 1.24 -25.08
CA ASN A 95 -21.38 1.95 -26.30
C ASN A 95 -20.93 3.40 -26.12
N ASN A 96 -20.73 3.85 -24.88
CA ASN A 96 -20.39 5.22 -24.52
C ASN A 96 -18.96 5.32 -23.97
N ILE A 97 -18.52 6.54 -23.69
CA ILE A 97 -17.25 6.83 -23.01
C ILE A 97 -17.49 6.94 -21.51
N LEU A 98 -16.74 6.18 -20.71
CA LEU A 98 -16.66 6.36 -19.27
C LEU A 98 -15.44 7.23 -18.96
N TYR A 99 -15.71 8.47 -18.56
CA TYR A 99 -14.68 9.40 -18.09
C TYR A 99 -14.56 9.32 -16.57
N VAL A 100 -13.34 9.10 -16.10
CA VAL A 100 -12.99 9.05 -14.68
C VAL A 100 -12.00 10.16 -14.40
N ASP A 101 -12.43 11.16 -13.64
CA ASP A 101 -11.52 12.21 -13.17
C ASP A 101 -10.76 11.71 -11.94
N GLU A 102 -9.45 11.95 -11.91
CA GLU A 102 -8.57 11.63 -10.77
C GLU A 102 -8.78 10.19 -10.26
N ILE A 103 -8.52 9.22 -11.15
CA ILE A 103 -8.77 7.80 -10.88
C ILE A 103 -7.99 7.27 -9.66
N ASN A 104 -6.91 7.94 -9.28
CA ASN A 104 -6.12 7.67 -8.08
C ASN A 104 -6.88 7.96 -6.77
N LEU A 105 -7.91 8.81 -6.78
CA LEU A 105 -8.74 9.11 -5.60
C LEU A 105 -9.86 8.07 -5.38
N LEU A 106 -10.15 7.23 -6.38
CA LEU A 106 -11.18 6.20 -6.26
C LEU A 106 -10.71 5.02 -5.41
N GLY A 107 -11.66 4.38 -4.74
CA GLY A 107 -11.39 3.15 -4.01
C GLY A 107 -10.93 2.02 -4.95
N ASP A 108 -9.94 1.23 -4.52
CA ASP A 108 -9.36 0.11 -5.29
C ASP A 108 -10.41 -0.86 -5.85
N SER A 109 -11.50 -1.11 -5.11
CA SER A 109 -12.59 -1.99 -5.54
C SER A 109 -13.34 -1.42 -6.75
N ILE A 110 -13.59 -0.11 -6.77
CA ILE A 110 -14.27 0.57 -7.88
C ILE A 110 -13.40 0.51 -9.14
N VAL A 111 -12.12 0.87 -9.01
CA VAL A 111 -11.17 0.87 -10.13
C VAL A 111 -11.00 -0.55 -10.69
N SER A 112 -10.87 -1.55 -9.81
CA SER A 112 -10.77 -2.95 -10.21
C SER A 112 -12.00 -3.42 -10.98
N SER A 113 -13.20 -3.10 -10.49
CA SER A 113 -14.46 -3.47 -11.15
C SER A 113 -14.61 -2.79 -12.52
N ILE A 114 -14.24 -1.51 -12.65
CA ILE A 114 -14.29 -0.80 -13.94
C ILE A 114 -13.35 -1.47 -14.95
N LEU A 115 -12.10 -1.74 -14.55
CA LEU A 115 -11.11 -2.35 -15.43
C LEU A 115 -11.43 -3.79 -15.81
N GLU A 116 -12.06 -4.55 -14.90
CA GLU A 116 -12.54 -5.91 -15.18
C GLU A 116 -13.67 -5.90 -16.21
N VAL A 117 -14.65 -5.02 -16.05
CA VAL A 117 -15.76 -4.89 -17.01
C VAL A 117 -15.25 -4.34 -18.35
N ALA A 118 -14.34 -3.37 -18.34
CA ALA A 118 -13.71 -2.84 -19.56
C ALA A 118 -12.96 -3.93 -20.34
N SER A 119 -12.31 -4.88 -19.64
CA SER A 119 -11.59 -5.98 -20.29
C SER A 119 -12.50 -7.13 -20.73
N ARG A 120 -13.60 -7.40 -20.02
CA ARG A 120 -14.52 -8.52 -20.34
C ARG A 120 -15.66 -8.13 -21.27
N GLU A 121 -15.94 -6.83 -21.42
CA GLU A 121 -17.10 -6.30 -22.16
C GLU A 121 -18.48 -6.73 -21.62
N ILE A 122 -18.52 -7.44 -20.49
CA ILE A 122 -19.73 -7.92 -19.83
C ILE A 122 -19.64 -7.58 -18.35
N ASN A 123 -20.69 -6.94 -17.84
CA ASN A 123 -20.83 -6.66 -16.42
C ASN A 123 -21.65 -7.76 -15.75
N TYR A 124 -21.03 -8.51 -14.85
CA TYR A 124 -21.65 -9.56 -14.05
C TYR A 124 -21.96 -9.04 -12.65
N VAL A 125 -23.23 -9.11 -12.26
CA VAL A 125 -23.71 -8.70 -10.95
C VAL A 125 -24.26 -9.91 -10.23
N GLU A 126 -23.43 -10.49 -9.36
CA GLU A 126 -23.79 -11.64 -8.51
C GLU A 126 -23.92 -11.20 -7.05
N ARG A 127 -25.02 -10.53 -6.73
CA ARG A 127 -25.28 -10.00 -5.38
C ARG A 127 -26.71 -10.29 -4.93
N ASP A 128 -26.88 -10.45 -3.62
CA ASP A 128 -28.19 -10.66 -2.98
C ASP A 128 -29.01 -11.85 -3.56
N GLY A 129 -28.28 -12.88 -4.01
CA GLY A 129 -28.86 -14.07 -4.64
C GLY A 129 -29.56 -13.78 -5.96
N VAL A 130 -29.10 -12.76 -6.69
CA VAL A 130 -29.44 -12.48 -8.09
C VAL A 130 -28.14 -12.56 -8.87
N SER A 131 -28.16 -13.31 -9.98
CA SER A 131 -27.14 -13.22 -11.02
C SER A 131 -27.77 -12.46 -12.18
N PHE A 132 -27.22 -11.28 -12.47
CA PHE A 132 -27.63 -10.45 -13.59
C PHE A 132 -26.40 -10.11 -14.41
N SER A 133 -26.42 -10.41 -15.69
CA SER A 133 -25.36 -10.07 -16.63
C SER A 133 -25.89 -9.17 -17.73
N HIS A 134 -25.13 -8.14 -18.09
CA HIS A 134 -25.43 -7.33 -19.27
C HIS A 134 -24.15 -6.98 -20.01
N GLU A 135 -24.26 -6.83 -21.33
CA GLU A 135 -23.16 -6.34 -22.13
C GLU A 135 -22.84 -4.89 -21.78
N CYS A 136 -21.56 -4.56 -21.67
CA CYS A 136 -21.07 -3.27 -21.24
C CYS A 136 -19.76 -2.97 -21.99
N LYS A 137 -19.91 -2.55 -23.26
CA LYS A 137 -18.78 -2.15 -24.12
C LYS A 137 -18.61 -0.64 -24.02
N PHE A 138 -17.60 -0.17 -23.29
CA PHE A 138 -17.36 1.27 -23.13
C PHE A 138 -15.90 1.62 -23.32
N LEU A 139 -15.65 2.87 -23.70
CA LEU A 139 -14.30 3.41 -23.78
C LEU A 139 -13.92 4.00 -22.43
N LEU A 140 -12.89 3.45 -21.77
CA LEU A 140 -12.40 3.99 -20.51
C LEU A 140 -11.38 5.10 -20.77
N ILE A 141 -11.62 6.28 -20.20
CA ILE A 141 -10.65 7.38 -20.15
C ILE A 141 -10.50 7.79 -18.69
N GLY A 142 -9.30 7.61 -18.14
CA GLY A 142 -8.96 8.03 -16.79
C GLY A 142 -7.99 9.21 -16.83
N THR A 143 -8.15 10.18 -15.94
CA THR A 143 -7.12 11.18 -15.65
C THR A 143 -6.47 10.87 -14.31
N MET A 144 -5.18 11.17 -14.18
CA MET A 144 -4.44 11.05 -12.93
C MET A 144 -3.65 12.33 -12.68
N ASN A 145 -3.53 12.71 -11.41
CA ASN A 145 -2.63 13.75 -10.93
C ASN A 145 -1.55 13.09 -10.06
N PRO A 146 -0.26 13.16 -10.43
CA PRO A 146 0.80 12.48 -9.69
C PRO A 146 1.00 13.07 -8.28
N GLU A 147 0.62 14.33 -8.05
CA GLU A 147 0.72 14.96 -6.73
C GLU A 147 -0.23 14.36 -5.68
N GLU A 148 -1.35 13.77 -6.12
CA GLU A 148 -2.38 13.21 -5.24
C GLU A 148 -2.18 11.71 -4.98
N GLY A 149 -1.11 11.13 -5.52
CA GLY A 149 -0.70 9.74 -5.32
C GLY A 149 -0.81 8.87 -6.57
N ASP A 150 0.02 7.83 -6.61
CA ASP A 150 0.10 6.91 -7.76
C ASP A 150 -0.90 5.75 -7.68
N LEU A 151 -1.36 5.33 -8.85
CA LEU A 151 -2.09 4.07 -9.02
C LEU A 151 -1.17 2.87 -8.81
N ARG A 152 -1.72 1.80 -8.23
CA ARG A 152 -0.99 0.52 -8.07
C ARG A 152 -0.52 0.00 -9.44
N PRO A 153 0.71 -0.55 -9.55
CA PRO A 153 1.23 -1.08 -10.81
C PRO A 153 0.33 -2.13 -11.48
N GLN A 154 -0.38 -2.96 -10.70
CA GLN A 154 -1.30 -3.97 -11.23
C GLN A 154 -2.56 -3.38 -11.87
N LEU A 155 -2.94 -2.15 -11.51
CA LEU A 155 -4.06 -1.44 -12.10
C LEU A 155 -3.59 -0.59 -13.29
N LEU A 156 -2.40 0.00 -13.20
CA LEU A 156 -1.76 0.71 -14.32
C LEU A 156 -1.59 -0.20 -15.53
N ASP A 157 -1.07 -1.42 -15.34
CA ASP A 157 -0.89 -2.37 -16.44
C ASP A 157 -2.21 -2.68 -17.19
N LYS A 158 -3.36 -2.53 -16.52
CA LYS A 158 -4.66 -2.73 -17.14
C LYS A 158 -5.09 -1.61 -18.09
N PHE A 159 -4.42 -0.47 -18.10
CA PHE A 159 -4.63 0.57 -19.09
C PHE A 159 -3.88 0.26 -20.38
N GLY A 160 -4.55 0.51 -21.50
CA GLY A 160 -4.00 0.35 -22.84
C GLY A 160 -2.88 1.34 -23.12
N LEU A 161 -3.25 2.60 -23.11
CA LEU A 161 -2.39 3.74 -23.43
C LEU A 161 -2.16 4.59 -22.21
N TYR A 162 -0.96 5.16 -22.13
CA TYR A 162 -0.56 6.13 -21.14
C TYR A 162 0.02 7.36 -21.82
N VAL A 163 -0.46 8.53 -21.43
CA VAL A 163 -0.01 9.80 -21.99
C VAL A 163 0.25 10.80 -20.88
N ASN A 164 1.42 11.43 -20.92
CA ASN A 164 1.74 12.58 -20.09
C ASN A 164 1.22 13.86 -20.76
N ALA A 165 0.30 14.53 -20.08
CA ALA A 165 -0.16 15.89 -20.34
C ALA A 165 0.83 16.86 -19.69
N ALA A 166 1.87 17.23 -20.43
CA ALA A 166 2.71 18.35 -20.06
C ALA A 166 1.98 19.66 -20.39
N GLY A 167 2.01 20.63 -19.47
CA GLY A 167 1.67 22.01 -19.83
C GLY A 167 2.71 22.55 -20.80
N THR A 168 2.30 23.30 -21.82
CA THR A 168 3.30 23.95 -22.68
C THR A 168 4.06 24.98 -21.87
N GLU A 169 5.39 25.00 -21.95
CA GLU A 169 6.24 26.08 -21.37
C GLU A 169 6.37 27.28 -22.29
N ASP A 170 6.13 27.10 -23.60
CA ASP A 170 6.19 28.18 -24.60
C ASP A 170 5.08 29.21 -24.37
N ILE A 171 5.51 30.46 -24.21
CA ILE A 171 4.66 31.63 -24.03
C ILE A 171 3.75 31.82 -25.26
N LEU A 172 4.25 31.57 -26.48
CA LEU A 172 3.48 31.79 -27.69
C LEU A 172 2.27 30.83 -27.78
N GLU A 173 2.47 29.55 -27.44
CA GLU A 173 1.37 28.59 -27.37
C GLU A 173 0.38 28.93 -26.25
N ARG A 174 0.86 29.31 -25.05
CA ARG A 174 -0.02 29.74 -23.96
C ARG A 174 -0.90 30.92 -24.34
N VAL A 175 -0.33 31.92 -25.03
CA VAL A 175 -1.10 33.07 -25.54
C VAL A 175 -2.16 32.63 -26.55
N LYS A 176 -1.86 31.66 -27.44
CA LYS A 176 -2.86 31.10 -28.36
C LYS A 176 -4.01 30.40 -27.61
N VAL A 177 -3.70 29.60 -26.59
CA VAL A 177 -4.71 28.93 -25.75
C VAL A 177 -5.63 29.97 -25.10
N ILE A 178 -5.06 31.02 -24.50
CA ILE A 178 -5.83 32.10 -23.86
C ILE A 178 -6.70 32.84 -24.88
N LYS A 179 -6.15 33.22 -26.04
CA LYS A 179 -6.91 33.90 -27.10
C LYS A 179 -8.09 33.07 -27.59
N LYS A 180 -7.87 31.79 -27.90
CA LYS A 180 -8.96 30.89 -28.33
C LYS A 180 -10.02 30.70 -27.24
N ARG A 181 -9.60 30.64 -25.97
CA ARG A 181 -10.54 30.53 -24.85
C ARG A 181 -11.42 31.77 -24.71
N LEU A 182 -10.83 32.96 -24.83
CA LEU A 182 -11.57 34.23 -24.80
C LEU A 182 -12.50 34.38 -26.02
N GLU A 183 -12.06 33.99 -27.22
CA GLU A 183 -12.91 33.96 -28.42
C GLU A 183 -14.14 33.06 -28.22
N TYR A 184 -13.95 31.88 -27.63
CA TYR A 184 -15.03 30.96 -27.31
C TYR A 184 -15.99 31.54 -26.26
N GLU A 185 -15.49 32.17 -25.20
CA GLU A 185 -16.35 32.78 -24.17
C GLU A 185 -17.14 33.98 -24.69
N ASN A 186 -16.56 34.75 -25.61
CA ASN A 186 -17.26 35.88 -26.23
C ASN A 186 -18.42 35.44 -27.12
N ASN A 187 -18.24 34.42 -27.97
CA ASN A 187 -19.28 33.89 -28.84
C ASN A 187 -19.08 32.39 -29.16
N PRO A 188 -19.65 31.49 -28.34
CA PRO A 188 -19.47 30.05 -28.52
C PRO A 188 -19.96 29.53 -29.88
N ILE A 189 -21.09 30.07 -30.38
CA ILE A 189 -21.73 29.61 -31.61
C ILE A 189 -20.84 29.86 -32.84
N LYS A 190 -20.39 31.12 -33.01
CA LYS A 190 -19.51 31.50 -34.13
C LYS A 190 -18.17 30.78 -34.08
N PHE A 191 -17.66 30.52 -32.87
CA PHE A 191 -16.42 29.79 -32.70
C PHE A 191 -16.57 28.33 -33.14
N CYS A 192 -17.63 27.64 -32.72
CA CYS A 192 -17.91 26.27 -33.16
C CYS A 192 -18.15 26.17 -34.67
N GLU A 193 -18.87 27.14 -35.28
CA GLU A 193 -19.08 27.19 -36.73
C GLU A 193 -17.75 27.28 -37.51
N LYS A 194 -16.78 28.03 -37.00
CA LYS A 194 -15.46 28.19 -37.63
C LYS A 194 -14.67 26.87 -37.71
N TYR A 195 -14.77 26.02 -36.70
CA TYR A 195 -14.01 24.75 -36.63
C TYR A 195 -14.80 23.53 -37.10
N LYS A 196 -16.06 23.72 -37.52
CA LYS A 196 -16.93 22.62 -37.92
C LYS A 196 -16.42 21.85 -39.14
N GLU A 197 -15.87 22.56 -40.13
CA GLU A 197 -15.28 21.93 -41.33
C GLU A 197 -14.09 21.03 -40.97
N GLU A 198 -13.21 21.50 -40.08
CA GLU A 198 -12.05 20.71 -39.63
C GLU A 198 -12.48 19.49 -38.79
N GLU A 199 -13.52 19.62 -37.97
CA GLU A 199 -14.10 18.51 -37.21
C GLU A 199 -14.76 17.47 -38.12
N GLU A 200 -15.46 17.88 -39.17
CA GLU A 200 -16.04 16.96 -40.17
C GLU A 200 -14.93 16.17 -40.89
N ILE A 201 -13.84 16.83 -41.32
CA ILE A 201 -12.69 16.16 -41.93
C ILE A 201 -12.06 15.14 -40.96
N LEU A 202 -11.93 15.49 -39.68
CA LEU A 202 -11.37 14.57 -38.69
C LEU A 202 -12.30 13.37 -38.45
N LYS A 203 -13.61 13.61 -38.40
CA LYS A 203 -14.62 12.56 -38.23
C LYS A 203 -14.58 11.56 -39.39
N GLU A 204 -14.56 12.05 -40.64
CA GLU A 204 -14.45 11.19 -41.83
C GLU A 204 -13.16 10.36 -41.81
N LYS A 205 -12.02 10.95 -41.40
CA LYS A 205 -10.75 10.22 -41.25
C LYS A 205 -10.88 9.07 -40.25
N VAL A 206 -11.53 9.29 -39.11
CA VAL A 206 -11.72 8.26 -38.07
C VAL A 206 -12.69 7.17 -38.52
N GLU A 207 -13.76 7.52 -39.22
CA GLU A 207 -14.71 6.53 -39.78
C GLU A 207 -14.02 5.63 -40.82
N HIS A 208 -13.26 6.20 -41.75
CA HIS A 208 -12.46 5.41 -42.68
C HIS A 208 -11.38 4.56 -41.99
N ALA A 209 -10.78 5.04 -40.90
CA ALA A 209 -9.83 4.26 -40.12
C ALA A 209 -10.49 3.03 -39.46
N LYS A 210 -11.71 3.17 -38.92
CA LYS A 210 -12.48 2.05 -38.36
C LYS A 210 -12.77 0.95 -39.39
N GLU A 211 -13.11 1.33 -40.62
CA GLU A 211 -13.35 0.34 -41.69
C GLU A 211 -12.06 -0.35 -42.17
N ARG A 212 -10.93 0.34 -42.12
CA ARG A 212 -9.64 -0.19 -42.55
C ARG A 212 -9.03 -1.15 -41.54
N ILE A 213 -9.25 -0.96 -40.24
CA ILE A 213 -8.57 -1.75 -39.22
C ILE A 213 -8.85 -3.25 -39.34
N GLU A 214 -10.07 -3.62 -39.76
CA GLU A 214 -10.45 -5.03 -39.97
C GLU A 214 -9.72 -5.67 -41.17
N LYS A 215 -9.20 -4.87 -42.10
CA LYS A 215 -8.50 -5.32 -43.31
C LYS A 215 -6.98 -5.42 -43.13
N ILE A 216 -6.42 -4.81 -42.07
CA ILE A 216 -4.97 -4.79 -41.83
C ILE A 216 -4.51 -6.17 -41.35
N LYS A 217 -3.67 -6.82 -42.15
CA LYS A 217 -3.01 -8.08 -41.77
C LYS A 217 -1.68 -7.79 -41.09
N VAL A 218 -1.43 -8.45 -39.97
CA VAL A 218 -0.15 -8.40 -39.26
C VAL A 218 0.68 -9.60 -39.71
N SER A 219 1.91 -9.36 -40.17
CA SER A 219 2.85 -10.43 -40.51
C SER A 219 3.58 -10.93 -39.26
N ASP A 220 4.02 -12.19 -39.28
CA ASP A 220 4.78 -12.79 -38.18
C ASP A 220 6.08 -12.04 -37.89
N GLN A 221 6.70 -11.43 -38.91
CA GLN A 221 7.88 -10.59 -38.76
C GLN A 221 7.62 -9.37 -37.87
N ILE A 222 6.46 -8.73 -38.03
CA ILE A 222 6.06 -7.58 -37.23
C ILE A 222 5.76 -8.00 -35.79
N MET A 223 5.14 -9.18 -35.60
CA MET A 223 4.94 -9.74 -34.26
C MET A 223 6.29 -9.99 -33.56
N ASN A 224 7.27 -10.57 -34.25
CA ASN A 224 8.62 -10.78 -33.69
C ASN A 224 9.31 -9.46 -33.30
N ILE A 225 9.13 -8.40 -34.09
CA ILE A 225 9.66 -7.07 -33.76
C ILE A 225 8.93 -6.49 -32.54
N ALA A 226 7.61 -6.66 -32.46
CA ALA A 226 6.83 -6.21 -31.31
C ALA A 226 7.31 -6.88 -30.01
N VAL A 227 7.55 -8.20 -30.03
CA VAL A 227 8.11 -8.94 -28.89
C VAL A 227 9.47 -8.37 -28.48
N LYS A 228 10.38 -8.13 -29.45
CA LYS A 228 11.70 -7.54 -29.16
C LYS A 228 11.62 -6.17 -28.51
N ILE A 229 10.73 -5.29 -29.00
CA ILE A 229 10.53 -3.95 -28.41
C ILE A 229 10.04 -4.06 -26.95
N VAL A 230 9.13 -4.99 -26.68
CA VAL A 230 8.57 -5.22 -25.34
C VAL A 230 9.60 -5.83 -24.38
N GLU A 231 10.46 -6.72 -24.91
CA GLU A 231 11.59 -7.32 -24.19
C GLU A 231 12.64 -6.28 -23.79
N GLU A 232 13.01 -5.38 -24.71
CA GLU A 232 13.93 -4.26 -24.43
C GLU A 232 13.39 -3.32 -23.34
N ALA A 233 12.07 -3.16 -23.26
CA ALA A 233 11.41 -2.35 -22.24
C ALA A 233 11.25 -3.06 -20.87
N ASN A 234 11.75 -4.28 -20.70
CA ASN A 234 11.69 -5.05 -19.44
C ASN A 234 10.28 -5.19 -18.85
N THR A 235 9.26 -5.27 -19.70
CA THR A 235 7.87 -5.44 -19.26
C THR A 235 7.51 -6.93 -19.18
N VAL A 236 6.69 -7.31 -18.20
CA VAL A 236 6.31 -8.71 -17.98
C VAL A 236 4.92 -8.96 -18.53
N GLY A 237 4.83 -9.87 -19.51
CA GLY A 237 3.57 -10.46 -19.97
C GLY A 237 3.09 -9.98 -21.34
N ASN A 238 2.33 -10.85 -22.02
CA ASN A 238 1.92 -10.69 -23.43
C ASN A 238 0.91 -9.55 -23.66
N ARG A 239 0.42 -8.91 -22.59
CA ARG A 239 -0.54 -7.81 -22.68
C ARG A 239 0.07 -6.60 -23.40
N ALA A 240 1.33 -6.30 -23.11
CA ALA A 240 2.05 -5.21 -23.75
C ALA A 240 2.17 -5.44 -25.27
N GLU A 241 2.50 -6.67 -25.68
CA GLU A 241 2.64 -7.06 -27.09
C GLU A 241 1.32 -6.91 -27.86
N ILE A 242 0.22 -7.42 -27.28
CA ILE A 242 -1.11 -7.33 -27.90
C ILE A 242 -1.50 -5.87 -28.10
N ILE A 243 -1.37 -5.06 -27.05
CA ILE A 243 -1.79 -3.65 -27.10
C ILE A 243 -0.86 -2.84 -28.02
N LEU A 244 0.44 -3.15 -28.07
CA LEU A 244 1.37 -2.54 -29.00
C LEU A 244 0.95 -2.78 -30.45
N VAL A 245 0.64 -4.03 -30.81
CA VAL A 245 0.20 -4.38 -32.15
C VAL A 245 -1.16 -3.75 -32.47
N GLU A 246 -2.13 -3.79 -31.56
CA GLU A 246 -3.45 -3.19 -31.75
C GLU A 246 -3.39 -1.66 -31.89
N THR A 247 -2.47 -1.01 -31.16
CA THR A 247 -2.22 0.43 -31.28
C THR A 247 -1.54 0.78 -32.61
N ALA A 248 -0.55 -0.01 -33.03
CA ALA A 248 0.12 0.18 -34.30
C ALA A 248 -0.82 -0.03 -35.51
N LYS A 249 -1.78 -0.97 -35.41
CA LYS A 249 -2.86 -1.11 -36.39
C LYS A 249 -3.72 0.15 -36.48
N SER A 250 -4.09 0.73 -35.34
CA SER A 250 -4.86 1.97 -35.30
C SER A 250 -4.09 3.14 -35.92
N LEU A 251 -2.78 3.23 -35.69
CA LEU A 251 -1.91 4.24 -36.30
C LEU A 251 -1.90 4.11 -37.83
N ALA A 252 -1.60 2.90 -38.34
CA ALA A 252 -1.59 2.64 -39.76
C ALA A 252 -2.96 2.93 -40.42
N ALA A 253 -4.06 2.57 -39.74
CA ALA A 253 -5.41 2.84 -40.22
C ALA A 253 -5.75 4.34 -40.28
N LEU A 254 -5.31 5.11 -39.27
CA LEU A 254 -5.49 6.56 -39.20
C LEU A 254 -4.72 7.28 -40.33
N ASP A 255 -3.52 6.79 -40.66
CA ASP A 255 -2.71 7.27 -41.79
C ASP A 255 -3.23 6.81 -43.16
N GLY A 256 -4.29 6.00 -43.19
CA GLY A 256 -4.90 5.47 -44.41
C GLY A 256 -4.14 4.31 -45.06
N ARG A 257 -3.16 3.72 -44.37
CA ARG A 257 -2.41 2.55 -44.82
C ARG A 257 -3.14 1.25 -44.47
N SER A 258 -2.90 0.20 -45.25
CA SER A 258 -3.46 -1.16 -45.03
C SER A 258 -2.41 -2.19 -44.62
N TYR A 259 -1.18 -1.74 -44.37
CA TYR A 259 -0.04 -2.53 -43.91
C TYR A 259 0.65 -1.78 -42.77
N LEU A 260 1.37 -2.52 -41.94
CA LEU A 260 1.96 -2.02 -40.71
C LEU A 260 3.48 -1.92 -40.86
N ASN A 261 4.04 -0.78 -40.46
CA ASN A 261 5.48 -0.49 -40.55
C ASN A 261 6.16 -0.62 -39.19
N ILE A 262 7.50 -0.75 -39.21
CA ILE A 262 8.30 -0.74 -37.98
C ILE A 262 8.17 0.60 -37.25
N ASP A 263 8.03 1.70 -37.99
CA ASP A 263 7.87 3.03 -37.40
C ASP A 263 6.54 3.17 -36.65
N ASP A 264 5.48 2.47 -37.08
CA ASP A 264 4.19 2.44 -36.36
C ASP A 264 4.32 1.73 -35.02
N LEU A 265 5.11 0.65 -34.96
CA LEU A 265 5.40 -0.04 -33.70
C LEU A 265 6.21 0.85 -32.76
N LYS A 266 7.22 1.55 -33.28
CA LYS A 266 8.02 2.48 -32.47
C LYS A 266 7.17 3.64 -31.95
N GLU A 267 6.30 4.20 -32.77
CA GLU A 267 5.40 5.26 -32.34
C GLU A 267 4.36 4.74 -31.33
N ALA A 268 3.78 3.56 -31.55
CA ALA A 268 2.88 2.92 -30.60
C ALA A 268 3.57 2.66 -29.24
N ALA A 269 4.85 2.29 -29.25
CA ALA A 269 5.62 2.00 -28.04
C ALA A 269 5.66 3.19 -27.08
N VAL A 270 5.71 4.43 -27.60
CA VAL A 270 5.70 5.68 -26.81
C VAL A 270 4.43 5.81 -25.95
N PHE A 271 3.31 5.25 -26.41
CA PHE A 271 2.04 5.30 -25.68
C PHE A 271 1.79 4.08 -24.79
N VAL A 272 2.38 2.93 -25.11
CA VAL A 272 2.02 1.63 -24.51
C VAL A 272 2.95 1.19 -23.39
N LEU A 273 4.23 1.57 -23.45
CA LEU A 273 5.27 1.08 -22.55
C LEU A 273 5.59 1.93 -21.31
N PRO A 274 5.39 3.27 -21.27
CA PRO A 274 5.86 4.09 -20.15
C PRO A 274 5.35 3.65 -18.77
N HIS A 275 4.08 3.25 -18.67
CA HIS A 275 3.45 2.81 -17.42
C HIS A 275 3.67 1.33 -17.09
N ARG A 276 4.30 0.58 -18.00
CA ARG A 276 4.58 -0.85 -17.87
C ARG A 276 6.04 -1.16 -17.56
N THR A 277 6.92 -0.19 -17.78
CA THR A 277 8.35 -0.33 -17.52
C THR A 277 8.57 -0.43 -16.01
N ASN A 278 9.24 -1.49 -15.56
CA ASN A 278 9.59 -1.64 -14.15
C ASN A 278 10.57 -0.53 -13.75
N GLN A 279 10.14 0.42 -12.92
CA GLN A 279 10.99 1.46 -12.30
C GLN A 279 12.12 0.92 -11.41
N LYS A 280 12.36 -0.39 -11.36
CA LYS A 280 13.41 -1.01 -10.54
C LYS A 280 14.84 -0.74 -11.03
N HIS A 281 15.06 -0.06 -12.17
CA HIS A 281 16.40 0.26 -12.67
C HIS A 281 16.70 1.75 -12.95
N GLU A 282 15.78 2.68 -12.69
CA GLU A 282 16.08 4.12 -12.86
C GLU A 282 16.96 4.74 -11.76
N SER A 283 17.46 3.93 -10.82
CA SER A 283 18.52 4.33 -9.88
C SER A 283 19.92 3.80 -10.23
N THR A 284 20.13 3.23 -11.43
CA THR A 284 21.46 2.72 -11.83
C THR A 284 21.92 3.06 -13.25
N SER A 285 21.27 4.00 -13.93
CA SER A 285 21.67 4.43 -15.28
C SER A 285 21.55 5.94 -15.49
N GLN A 286 22.19 6.72 -14.61
CA GLN A 286 22.62 8.10 -14.90
C GLN A 286 24.14 8.30 -14.70
N SER A 287 24.92 7.22 -14.66
CA SER A 287 26.39 7.28 -14.57
C SER A 287 27.08 6.40 -15.59
N LYS A 288 26.61 6.37 -16.85
CA LYS A 288 27.38 5.88 -18.01
C LYS A 288 26.98 6.62 -19.27
N GLY A 289 27.42 7.87 -19.35
CA GLY A 289 27.31 8.71 -20.54
C GLY A 289 28.26 9.87 -20.36
N ASN A 290 29.57 9.59 -20.52
CA ASN A 290 30.67 10.51 -20.85
C ASN A 290 32.00 9.89 -20.39
N GLU A 291 32.43 8.81 -21.03
CA GLU A 291 33.83 8.37 -21.01
C GLU A 291 34.16 7.82 -22.40
N LEU A 292 34.24 8.71 -23.39
CA LEU A 292 34.88 8.46 -24.68
C LEU A 292 35.07 9.84 -25.33
N GLU A 293 35.99 10.63 -24.80
CA GLU A 293 36.78 11.64 -25.51
C GLU A 293 37.83 12.20 -24.53
N ASP A 294 39.00 12.52 -25.06
CA ASP A 294 40.17 13.11 -24.38
C ASP A 294 41.09 12.18 -23.57
N LYS A 295 41.77 11.30 -24.31
CA LYS A 295 43.21 11.09 -24.11
C LYS A 295 43.98 12.12 -24.92
N ASN A 296 44.52 13.15 -24.27
CA ASN A 296 45.84 13.70 -24.58
C ASN A 296 46.26 14.81 -23.62
N GLN A 297 47.54 14.76 -23.24
CA GLN A 297 48.37 15.79 -22.62
C GLN A 297 48.35 15.93 -21.09
N GLU A 298 49.29 15.18 -20.50
CA GLU A 298 50.11 15.61 -19.36
C GLU A 298 50.77 16.97 -19.66
N THR A 299 50.78 17.91 -18.71
CA THR A 299 51.97 18.45 -18.00
C THR A 299 51.67 19.76 -17.25
N GLU A 300 52.38 19.92 -16.12
CA GLU A 300 52.81 21.17 -15.45
C GLU A 300 51.74 21.97 -14.65
N GLU A 301 51.91 22.04 -13.32
CA GLU A 301 52.49 23.17 -12.55
C GLU A 301 51.48 24.33 -12.42
N GLU A 302 51.29 25.06 -11.33
CA GLU A 302 51.87 25.19 -10.01
C GLU A 302 50.88 26.09 -9.23
N LYS A 303 50.84 25.91 -7.91
CA LYS A 303 50.72 26.93 -6.86
C LYS A 303 49.90 28.23 -7.06
N ASN A 304 49.15 28.48 -5.97
CA ASN A 304 49.08 29.72 -5.20
C ASN A 304 48.02 30.78 -5.55
N ASN A 305 47.08 30.81 -4.60
CA ASN A 305 46.79 31.93 -3.69
C ASN A 305 45.89 33.09 -4.11
N SER A 306 45.13 33.45 -3.06
CA SER A 306 44.66 34.78 -2.64
C SER A 306 43.49 35.36 -3.42
N GLU A 307 42.29 35.36 -2.80
CA GLU A 307 41.77 36.41 -1.89
C GLU A 307 41.09 37.52 -2.72
N ASP A 308 39.95 38.11 -2.38
CA ASP A 308 39.04 37.92 -1.26
C ASP A 308 37.77 38.78 -1.50
N ASN A 309 36.66 38.29 -0.93
CA ASN A 309 35.68 39.03 -0.14
C ASN A 309 34.54 39.92 -0.71
N ILE A 310 33.37 39.65 -0.10
CA ILE A 310 32.25 40.54 0.31
C ILE A 310 31.29 40.95 -0.83
N THR A 311 29.98 40.66 -0.78
CA THR A 311 29.00 41.19 0.20
C THR A 311 27.67 40.42 0.14
N GLN A 312 26.95 40.41 1.26
CA GLN A 312 25.54 40.03 1.44
C GLN A 312 24.56 41.03 0.77
N GLU A 313 23.27 40.66 0.90
CA GLU A 313 22.05 41.49 0.99
C GLU A 313 21.19 41.70 -0.27
N LYS A 314 19.97 41.11 -0.28
CA LYS A 314 18.74 41.81 0.18
C LYS A 314 17.45 41.00 -0.03
N GLU A 315 16.73 40.79 1.08
CA GLU A 315 15.27 40.77 1.12
C GLU A 315 14.77 42.23 1.10
N GLU A 316 13.66 42.52 0.41
CA GLU A 316 12.96 43.80 0.45
C GLU A 316 11.63 43.71 1.24
N GLU A 317 11.34 44.84 1.87
CA GLU A 317 10.40 45.25 2.94
C GLU A 317 8.88 45.17 2.56
N VAL A 318 7.86 45.47 3.40
CA VAL A 318 7.56 46.60 4.31
C VAL A 318 6.25 46.30 5.15
N PRO A 319 5.72 47.16 6.08
CA PRO A 319 6.10 47.63 7.45
C PRO A 319 5.05 47.22 8.56
N GLU A 320 5.05 47.57 9.86
CA GLU A 320 5.30 48.84 10.61
C GLU A 320 5.34 48.62 12.17
N GLU A 321 5.82 49.65 12.91
CA GLU A 321 6.33 49.84 14.30
C GLU A 321 5.38 49.73 15.58
N PRO A 322 5.71 50.23 16.82
CA PRO A 322 6.81 49.94 17.78
C PRO A 322 6.39 49.84 19.30
N ASN A 323 7.30 49.38 20.20
CA ASN A 323 7.76 50.09 21.44
C ASN A 323 8.62 49.25 22.42
N LYS A 324 9.76 49.85 22.85
CA LYS A 324 10.48 49.93 24.17
C LYS A 324 10.30 48.80 25.22
N GLU A 325 11.30 48.34 25.99
CA GLU A 325 12.16 49.08 26.93
C GLU A 325 13.31 48.19 27.52
N ASN A 326 14.31 48.83 28.14
CA ASN A 326 15.60 48.33 28.68
C ASN A 326 15.54 47.27 29.80
N PHE A 327 16.63 46.50 30.03
CA PHE A 327 17.55 46.66 31.18
C PHE A 327 18.70 45.64 31.15
N ASP A 328 19.69 45.94 31.97
CA ASP A 328 21.14 45.86 31.79
C ASP A 328 21.80 44.96 32.87
N ASN A 329 23.11 44.77 32.72
CA ASN A 329 24.11 44.22 33.65
C ASN A 329 24.19 42.69 33.74
N GLY A 330 25.32 42.05 33.46
CA GLY A 330 26.72 42.41 33.80
C GLY A 330 27.23 41.37 34.80
N ASN A 331 28.50 41.04 34.97
CA ASN A 331 29.76 41.19 34.23
C ASN A 331 30.73 40.20 34.93
N ASP A 332 31.96 40.11 34.42
CA ASP A 332 33.19 39.68 35.12
C ASP A 332 33.46 38.15 35.19
N SER A 333 34.33 37.60 34.33
CA SER A 333 35.81 37.62 34.35
C SER A 333 36.38 36.69 35.44
N GLU A 334 37.41 35.87 35.26
CA GLU A 334 38.69 36.09 34.58
C GLU A 334 39.34 34.76 34.10
N ASN A 335 40.24 34.94 33.15
CA ASN A 335 41.22 34.00 32.59
C ASN A 335 42.23 33.50 33.63
N ILE A 336 42.94 32.40 33.31
CA ILE A 336 44.38 32.43 32.96
C ILE A 336 44.84 31.03 32.48
N GLU A 337 45.53 31.10 31.34
CA GLU A 337 46.46 30.22 30.61
C GLU A 337 47.48 29.48 31.54
N GLU A 338 48.32 28.49 31.18
CA GLU A 338 48.86 27.96 29.93
C GLU A 338 49.71 26.70 30.26
N SER A 339 50.15 26.00 29.21
CA SER A 339 51.42 25.25 29.06
C SER A 339 51.54 23.75 29.43
N ASP A 340 51.51 22.93 28.38
CA ASP A 340 52.63 22.18 27.76
C ASP A 340 53.56 21.20 28.54
N ARG A 341 53.64 19.99 27.95
CA ARG A 341 54.77 19.02 27.79
C ARG A 341 54.92 17.79 28.70
N ASP A 342 54.64 16.66 28.04
CA ASP A 342 55.47 15.45 27.83
C ASP A 342 55.77 14.40 28.94
N GLU A 343 55.56 13.16 28.47
CA GLU A 343 56.20 11.88 28.84
C GLU A 343 55.90 11.18 30.19
N LYS A 344 55.13 10.08 30.14
CA LYS A 344 55.67 8.69 30.22
C LYS A 344 54.60 7.60 30.26
N LYS A 345 54.87 6.54 29.50
CA LYS A 345 54.23 5.22 29.56
C LYS A 345 54.14 4.71 30.99
N ASN A 346 52.94 4.30 31.40
CA ASN A 346 52.76 3.18 32.32
C ASN A 346 51.64 2.29 31.79
N LYS A 347 52.02 1.08 31.39
CA LYS A 347 51.10 -0.05 31.21
C LYS A 347 50.50 -0.38 32.57
N ASN A 348 49.19 -0.28 32.70
CA ASN A 348 48.42 -1.14 33.59
C ASN A 348 47.16 -1.58 32.84
N ASN A 349 47.10 -2.88 32.59
CA ASN A 349 45.92 -3.59 32.12
C ASN A 349 44.85 -3.52 33.22
N GLU A 350 43.74 -2.84 32.94
CA GLU A 350 42.45 -3.19 33.51
C GLU A 350 41.44 -3.32 32.38
N ASN A 351 40.75 -4.45 32.37
CA ASN A 351 39.85 -4.91 31.32
C ASN A 351 38.68 -3.94 31.10
N ALA A 352 38.77 -3.11 30.06
CA ALA A 352 37.60 -2.53 29.43
C ALA A 352 37.15 -3.49 28.32
N GLU A 353 36.10 -4.26 28.57
CA GLU A 353 35.38 -4.99 27.51
C GLU A 353 34.94 -3.95 26.47
N SER A 354 35.55 -3.98 25.28
CA SER A 354 35.16 -3.16 24.14
C SER A 354 33.73 -3.52 23.73
N GLU A 355 32.83 -2.55 23.81
CA GLU A 355 31.46 -2.70 23.32
C GLU A 355 31.49 -2.74 21.78
N GLU A 356 31.47 -3.94 21.21
CA GLU A 356 31.35 -4.12 19.77
C GLU A 356 29.88 -3.98 19.33
N GLU A 357 29.63 -3.12 18.35
CA GLU A 357 28.33 -2.98 17.69
C GLU A 357 28.18 -4.02 16.57
N PHE A 358 27.13 -4.85 16.63
CA PHE A 358 26.83 -5.90 15.65
C PHE A 358 25.79 -5.45 14.62
N GLY A 359 26.01 -5.79 13.35
CA GLY A 359 25.08 -5.53 12.24
C GLY A 359 23.76 -6.34 12.33
N ILE A 360 22.81 -6.01 11.46
CA ILE A 360 21.56 -6.77 11.30
C ILE A 360 21.79 -7.86 10.26
N GLY A 361 21.52 -9.13 10.61
CA GLY A 361 21.56 -10.24 9.66
C GLY A 361 20.45 -10.17 8.59
N GLU A 362 20.45 -11.11 7.65
CA GLU A 362 19.46 -11.14 6.56
C GLU A 362 18.01 -11.17 7.09
N ILE A 363 17.17 -10.28 6.52
CA ILE A 363 15.74 -10.18 6.81
C ILE A 363 15.03 -11.27 5.98
N PHE A 364 14.31 -12.17 6.64
CA PHE A 364 13.60 -13.26 5.98
C PHE A 364 12.09 -13.12 6.18
N LYS A 365 11.30 -13.63 5.23
CA LYS A 365 9.83 -13.58 5.34
C LYS A 365 9.36 -14.63 6.36
N VAL A 366 8.93 -14.18 7.53
CA VAL A 366 8.33 -15.07 8.53
C VAL A 366 7.04 -15.65 7.94
N LYS A 367 6.91 -16.98 7.91
CA LYS A 367 5.69 -17.65 7.44
C LYS A 367 4.53 -17.28 8.37
N ASP A 368 3.38 -16.91 7.81
CA ASP A 368 2.14 -16.49 8.48
C ASP A 368 1.68 -17.40 9.64
N ILE A 369 2.18 -18.64 9.69
CA ILE A 369 1.79 -19.73 10.58
C ILE A 369 2.16 -19.51 12.05
N LEU A 370 3.21 -18.74 12.40
CA LEU A 370 3.65 -18.62 13.80
C LEU A 370 2.58 -17.99 14.71
N ILE A 371 1.68 -17.16 14.16
CA ILE A 371 0.75 -16.34 14.96
C ILE A 371 -0.66 -16.23 14.35
N ASP A 372 -0.99 -16.94 13.27
CA ASP A 372 -2.32 -16.86 12.63
C ASP A 372 -3.34 -17.93 13.09
N ASP A 373 -2.91 -19.07 13.65
CA ASP A 373 -3.80 -20.16 14.12
C ASP A 373 -4.36 -19.97 15.55
N VAL A 374 -4.56 -18.73 15.97
CA VAL A 374 -4.92 -18.38 17.37
C VAL A 374 -6.42 -18.24 17.52
N HIS A 375 -7.09 -19.30 17.96
CA HIS A 375 -8.49 -19.24 18.34
C HIS A 375 -8.61 -18.69 19.78
N ASP A 376 -8.97 -17.42 19.91
CA ASP A 376 -9.31 -16.83 21.20
C ASP A 376 -10.73 -17.29 21.63
N THR A 377 -10.84 -17.85 22.82
CA THR A 377 -12.11 -18.32 23.37
C THR A 377 -12.91 -17.19 24.05
N LYS A 378 -12.31 -16.01 24.27
CA LYS A 378 -12.92 -14.87 24.96
C LYS A 378 -13.50 -13.83 23.98
N LYS A 379 -14.58 -13.16 24.39
CA LYS A 379 -15.22 -12.06 23.64
C LYS A 379 -14.44 -10.77 23.86
N ARG A 380 -14.02 -10.08 22.79
CA ARG A 380 -13.24 -8.84 22.83
C ARG A 380 -13.70 -7.88 21.72
N ALA A 381 -13.72 -6.56 21.96
CA ALA A 381 -14.28 -5.59 21.02
C ALA A 381 -13.23 -4.72 20.27
N GLY A 382 -11.94 -5.06 20.37
CA GLY A 382 -10.86 -4.24 19.82
C GLY A 382 -10.78 -4.22 18.28
N THR A 383 -9.85 -3.42 17.74
CA THR A 383 -9.54 -3.29 16.30
C THR A 383 -8.18 -3.92 15.95
N GLY A 384 -8.12 -4.80 14.95
CA GLY A 384 -6.87 -5.21 14.28
C GLY A 384 -7.08 -6.32 13.25
N LYS A 385 -6.03 -7.04 12.83
CA LYS A 385 -6.09 -7.96 11.66
C LYS A 385 -5.73 -9.43 11.95
N ARG A 386 -5.36 -9.80 13.18
CA ARG A 386 -4.78 -11.11 13.50
C ARG A 386 -5.78 -12.11 14.09
N CYS A 387 -6.31 -11.88 15.29
CA CYS A 387 -7.13 -12.88 15.99
C CYS A 387 -8.63 -12.73 15.69
N LYS A 388 -9.29 -13.80 15.25
CA LYS A 388 -10.76 -13.86 15.11
C LYS A 388 -11.41 -13.87 16.50
N THR A 389 -12.01 -12.75 16.90
CA THR A 389 -12.70 -12.64 18.19
C THR A 389 -14.18 -12.32 17.99
N LYS A 390 -15.04 -12.92 18.83
CA LYS A 390 -16.47 -12.56 18.90
C LYS A 390 -16.58 -11.17 19.51
N SER A 391 -16.95 -10.19 18.69
CA SER A 391 -17.03 -8.80 19.10
C SER A 391 -18.35 -8.47 19.78
N GLY A 392 -18.30 -7.63 20.82
CA GLY A 392 -19.46 -6.96 21.40
C GLY A 392 -19.75 -5.58 20.78
N SER A 393 -18.92 -5.12 19.85
CA SER A 393 -19.08 -3.83 19.17
C SER A 393 -19.98 -3.93 17.93
N LEU A 394 -20.49 -2.78 17.47
CA LEU A 394 -21.25 -2.63 16.22
C LEU A 394 -20.40 -2.85 14.95
N GLN A 395 -19.08 -3.06 15.09
CA GLN A 395 -18.12 -3.20 14.00
C GLN A 395 -17.65 -4.66 13.85
N GLY A 396 -17.50 -5.13 12.60
CA GLY A 396 -17.05 -6.49 12.26
C GLY A 396 -17.98 -7.21 11.27
N ARG A 397 -17.53 -8.36 10.75
CA ARG A 397 -18.28 -9.20 9.80
C ARG A 397 -19.42 -9.90 10.54
N TYR A 398 -20.64 -9.78 10.04
CA TYR A 398 -21.79 -10.52 10.56
C TYR A 398 -21.67 -11.99 10.16
N ILE A 399 -21.60 -12.88 11.15
CA ILE A 399 -21.40 -14.34 10.92
C ILE A 399 -22.66 -15.13 11.22
N LYS A 400 -23.34 -14.79 12.32
CA LYS A 400 -24.55 -15.48 12.75
C LYS A 400 -25.46 -14.56 13.54
N SER A 401 -26.72 -14.95 13.68
CA SER A 401 -27.69 -14.24 14.51
C SER A 401 -28.06 -15.05 15.74
N THR A 402 -28.46 -14.39 16.83
CA THR A 402 -28.90 -15.05 18.06
C THR A 402 -30.03 -14.27 18.75
N LEU A 403 -30.66 -14.86 19.76
CA LEU A 403 -31.70 -14.20 20.56
C LEU A 403 -31.07 -13.08 21.41
N PRO A 404 -31.77 -11.94 21.59
CA PRO A 404 -31.30 -10.85 22.44
C PRO A 404 -31.20 -11.32 23.89
N LYS A 405 -30.02 -11.18 24.50
CA LYS A 405 -29.78 -11.45 25.94
C LYS A 405 -29.83 -10.17 26.80
N GLY A 406 -30.38 -9.07 26.27
CA GLY A 406 -30.41 -7.76 26.93
C GLY A 406 -30.92 -6.64 26.01
N LYS A 407 -30.55 -5.38 26.29
CA LYS A 407 -30.91 -4.22 25.45
C LYS A 407 -30.41 -4.42 24.01
N ILE A 408 -31.32 -4.29 23.05
CA ILE A 408 -31.02 -4.50 21.62
C ILE A 408 -30.23 -3.29 21.10
N ARG A 409 -28.98 -3.51 20.68
CA ARG A 409 -28.12 -2.48 20.09
C ARG A 409 -27.79 -2.74 18.61
N ASP A 410 -27.65 -4.01 18.21
CA ASP A 410 -27.24 -4.38 16.83
C ASP A 410 -28.23 -5.38 16.21
N PHE A 411 -29.25 -4.85 15.53
CA PHE A 411 -30.38 -5.62 15.01
C PHE A 411 -30.04 -6.39 13.73
N ALA A 412 -30.38 -7.69 13.67
CA ALA A 412 -30.23 -8.53 12.48
C ALA A 412 -31.54 -8.55 11.68
N PHE A 413 -31.68 -7.63 10.72
CA PHE A 413 -32.90 -7.45 9.92
C PHE A 413 -33.28 -8.70 9.12
N ASP A 414 -32.32 -9.27 8.39
CA ASP A 414 -32.46 -10.49 7.58
C ASP A 414 -32.94 -11.69 8.41
N ALA A 415 -32.29 -11.95 9.55
CA ALA A 415 -32.59 -13.09 10.40
C ALA A 415 -33.90 -12.89 11.17
N THR A 416 -34.25 -11.65 11.50
CA THR A 416 -35.53 -11.32 12.15
C THR A 416 -36.69 -11.55 11.18
N ILE A 417 -36.57 -11.12 9.93
CA ILE A 417 -37.58 -11.38 8.90
C ILE A 417 -37.70 -12.88 8.63
N ARG A 418 -36.57 -13.60 8.52
CA ARG A 418 -36.57 -15.05 8.33
C ARG A 418 -37.23 -15.79 9.49
N ALA A 419 -37.00 -15.35 10.73
CA ALA A 419 -37.67 -15.88 11.91
C ALA A 419 -39.17 -15.56 11.95
N ALA A 420 -39.57 -14.39 11.43
CA ALA A 420 -40.97 -13.98 11.36
C ALA A 420 -41.73 -14.62 10.20
N ALA A 421 -41.06 -15.04 9.12
CA ALA A 421 -41.66 -15.53 7.88
C ALA A 421 -42.67 -16.69 8.05
N PRO A 422 -42.42 -17.73 8.89
CA PRO A 422 -43.38 -18.82 9.08
C PRO A 422 -44.70 -18.38 9.73
N TYR A 423 -44.67 -17.30 10.52
CA TYR A 423 -45.81 -16.81 11.29
C TYR A 423 -46.67 -15.80 10.53
N GLN A 424 -46.26 -15.40 9.32
CA GLN A 424 -46.99 -14.42 8.50
C GLN A 424 -48.33 -14.95 7.99
N LYS A 425 -48.43 -16.26 7.73
CA LYS A 425 -49.70 -16.88 7.28
C LYS A 425 -50.76 -16.97 8.39
N LYS A 426 -50.34 -17.01 9.66
CA LYS A 426 -51.24 -17.18 10.81
C LYS A 426 -51.71 -15.85 11.42
N ASN A 427 -50.93 -14.77 11.29
CA ASN A 427 -51.20 -13.49 11.95
C ASN A 427 -51.44 -12.38 10.92
N LYS A 428 -52.56 -12.42 10.19
CA LYS A 428 -53.06 -11.31 9.34
C LYS A 428 -53.84 -10.26 10.16
N GLU A 429 -53.42 -9.97 11.38
CA GLU A 429 -54.18 -9.08 12.26
C GLU A 429 -53.98 -7.60 11.96
N ASN A 430 -52.99 -7.22 11.14
CA ASN A 430 -52.76 -5.83 10.74
C ASN A 430 -52.50 -5.73 9.24
N ASN A 431 -52.91 -4.62 8.62
CA ASN A 431 -52.75 -4.29 7.19
C ASN A 431 -51.28 -4.07 6.75
N LEU A 432 -50.33 -4.72 7.45
CA LEU A 432 -48.89 -4.63 7.25
C LEU A 432 -48.39 -5.90 6.54
N MET A 433 -47.48 -5.73 5.59
CA MET A 433 -46.94 -6.82 4.77
C MET A 433 -46.14 -7.86 5.58
N ILE A 434 -45.51 -7.45 6.70
CA ILE A 434 -44.77 -8.34 7.61
C ILE A 434 -45.06 -7.94 9.06
N ASN A 435 -45.54 -8.90 9.86
CA ASN A 435 -45.78 -8.76 11.30
C ASN A 435 -44.58 -9.31 12.10
N ILE A 436 -43.83 -8.42 12.76
CA ILE A 436 -42.64 -8.78 13.56
C ILE A 436 -42.96 -8.61 15.05
N LYS A 437 -42.95 -9.72 15.81
CA LYS A 437 -43.08 -9.72 17.27
C LYS A 437 -41.70 -9.68 17.93
N LYS A 438 -41.65 -9.30 19.22
CA LYS A 438 -40.40 -9.23 20.01
C LYS A 438 -39.62 -10.55 20.03
N GLU A 439 -40.33 -11.68 19.93
CA GLU A 439 -39.77 -13.04 19.88
C GLU A 439 -39.03 -13.34 18.57
N HIS A 440 -39.37 -12.66 17.48
CA HIS A 440 -38.73 -12.84 16.19
C HIS A 440 -37.40 -12.08 16.11
N ILE A 441 -37.17 -11.12 17.01
CA ILE A 441 -35.99 -10.24 16.98
C ILE A 441 -34.72 -11.07 17.15
N ARG A 442 -33.82 -10.91 16.19
CA ARG A 442 -32.47 -11.46 16.22
C ARG A 442 -31.43 -10.35 16.29
N VAL A 443 -30.34 -10.62 16.98
CA VAL A 443 -29.20 -9.68 17.15
C VAL A 443 -28.02 -10.23 16.35
N LYS A 444 -27.28 -9.35 15.68
CA LYS A 444 -26.07 -9.73 14.91
C LYS A 444 -24.97 -10.18 15.87
N VAL A 445 -24.35 -11.32 15.57
CA VAL A 445 -23.07 -11.72 16.16
C VAL A 445 -21.99 -11.41 15.13
N ARG A 446 -21.12 -10.46 15.48
CA ARG A 446 -20.03 -10.02 14.63
C ARG A 446 -18.71 -10.62 15.06
N GLU A 447 -17.89 -10.95 14.06
CA GLU A 447 -16.49 -11.31 14.25
C GLU A 447 -15.63 -10.15 13.79
N LYS A 448 -14.66 -9.81 14.61
CA LYS A 448 -13.68 -8.77 14.30
C LYS A 448 -12.30 -9.38 14.49
N ARG A 449 -11.37 -8.94 13.66
CA ARG A 449 -9.95 -9.24 13.87
C ARG A 449 -9.41 -8.22 14.87
N THR A 450 -8.60 -8.65 15.83
CA THR A 450 -7.94 -7.78 16.82
C THR A 450 -6.42 -7.87 16.66
N GLY A 451 -5.73 -6.76 16.91
CA GLY A 451 -4.27 -6.70 16.89
C GLY A 451 -3.73 -7.25 18.19
N ALA A 452 -2.61 -7.97 18.13
CA ALA A 452 -1.91 -8.46 19.31
C ALA A 452 -1.06 -7.33 19.92
N SER A 453 -0.82 -7.40 21.24
CA SER A 453 0.31 -6.70 21.85
C SER A 453 1.40 -7.74 22.07
N ILE A 454 2.48 -7.60 21.31
CA ILE A 454 3.63 -8.49 21.30
C ILE A 454 4.72 -7.86 22.16
N LEU A 455 5.21 -8.60 23.15
CA LEU A 455 6.37 -8.20 23.93
C LEU A 455 7.54 -9.13 23.59
N PHE A 456 8.58 -8.56 22.97
CA PHE A 456 9.83 -9.28 22.73
C PHE A 456 10.71 -9.21 23.97
N VAL A 457 11.15 -10.36 24.45
CA VAL A 457 12.10 -10.47 25.57
C VAL A 457 13.38 -11.06 24.99
N VAL A 458 14.40 -10.22 24.83
CA VAL A 458 15.63 -10.53 24.11
C VAL A 458 16.79 -10.68 25.08
N ASP A 459 17.51 -11.78 24.97
CA ASP A 459 18.76 -12.02 25.68
C ASP A 459 19.91 -11.23 25.02
N SER A 460 20.66 -10.47 25.82
CA SER A 460 21.83 -9.70 25.36
C SER A 460 23.12 -10.05 26.11
N SER A 461 23.13 -11.19 26.81
CA SER A 461 24.26 -11.66 27.61
C SER A 461 25.50 -12.07 26.78
N GLY A 462 26.64 -12.27 27.44
CA GLY A 462 27.91 -12.59 26.77
C GLY A 462 27.89 -13.88 25.93
N SER A 463 27.01 -14.84 26.21
CA SER A 463 26.80 -16.03 25.35
C SER A 463 26.18 -15.69 23.99
N MET A 464 25.61 -14.49 23.84
CA MET A 464 25.13 -13.95 22.58
C MET A 464 26.22 -13.22 21.76
N GLY A 465 27.42 -13.01 22.31
CA GLY A 465 28.52 -12.24 21.69
C GLY A 465 29.22 -12.91 20.49
N VAL A 466 28.70 -14.04 20.00
CA VAL A 466 29.16 -14.62 18.72
C VAL A 466 28.54 -13.81 17.59
N LYS A 467 29.37 -13.13 16.78
CA LYS A 467 28.96 -12.23 15.68
C LYS A 467 27.75 -12.71 14.87
N LYS A 468 27.75 -13.97 14.45
CA LYS A 468 26.66 -14.58 13.64
C LYS A 468 25.34 -14.79 14.40
N ARG A 469 25.38 -15.00 15.73
CA ARG A 469 24.21 -15.30 16.57
C ARG A 469 23.41 -14.04 16.86
N MET A 470 24.08 -12.97 17.26
CA MET A 470 23.42 -11.68 17.50
C MET A 470 22.87 -11.08 16.19
N GLU A 471 23.60 -11.18 15.08
CA GLU A 471 23.12 -10.81 13.75
C GLU A 471 21.84 -11.58 13.37
N ALA A 472 21.79 -12.89 13.68
CA ALA A 472 20.61 -13.73 13.44
C ALA A 472 19.40 -13.36 14.30
N VAL A 473 19.62 -13.05 15.59
CA VAL A 473 18.57 -12.61 16.51
C VAL A 473 18.02 -11.24 16.09
N LYS A 474 18.89 -10.27 15.76
CA LYS A 474 18.47 -8.97 15.22
C LYS A 474 17.69 -9.14 13.92
N GLY A 475 18.12 -10.02 13.01
CA GLY A 475 17.40 -10.35 11.78
C GLY A 475 16.03 -10.99 12.02
N ALA A 476 15.92 -11.93 12.96
CA ALA A 476 14.66 -12.58 13.33
C ALA A 476 13.66 -11.60 13.99
N VAL A 477 14.12 -10.77 14.91
CA VAL A 477 13.28 -9.75 15.56
C VAL A 477 12.84 -8.70 14.55
N MET A 478 13.72 -8.25 13.65
CA MET A 478 13.36 -7.31 12.57
C MET A 478 12.29 -7.89 11.64
N SER A 479 12.42 -9.17 11.29
CA SER A 479 11.47 -9.87 10.44
C SER A 479 10.09 -9.99 11.12
N LEU A 480 10.06 -10.26 12.42
CA LEU A 480 8.84 -10.31 13.23
C LEU A 480 8.22 -8.92 13.46
N LEU A 481 9.04 -7.88 13.61
CA LEU A 481 8.60 -6.48 13.71
C LEU A 481 7.91 -6.01 12.43
N LYS A 482 8.46 -6.39 11.27
CA LYS A 482 7.88 -6.07 9.96
C LYS A 482 6.51 -6.73 9.76
N ASP A 483 6.35 -8.00 10.14
CA ASP A 483 5.04 -8.67 10.11
C ASP A 483 4.03 -8.03 11.10
N ALA A 484 4.50 -7.68 12.31
CA ALA A 484 3.67 -6.98 13.30
C ALA A 484 3.16 -5.62 12.77
N TYR A 485 3.95 -4.91 11.97
CA TYR A 485 3.52 -3.68 11.30
C TYR A 485 2.39 -3.91 10.30
N GLU A 486 2.56 -4.87 9.37
CA GLU A 486 1.57 -5.18 8.33
C GLU A 486 0.20 -5.54 8.96
N LYS A 487 0.24 -6.24 10.11
CA LYS A 487 -0.94 -6.69 10.84
C LYS A 487 -1.48 -5.66 11.87
N ARG A 488 -0.83 -4.50 12.01
CA ARG A 488 -1.17 -3.39 12.95
C ARG A 488 -1.14 -3.80 14.43
N ASP A 489 -0.17 -4.62 14.80
CA ASP A 489 0.05 -5.02 16.18
C ASP A 489 0.80 -3.95 16.96
N ARG A 490 0.65 -3.97 18.29
CA ARG A 490 1.47 -3.17 19.20
C ARG A 490 2.70 -3.98 19.57
N VAL A 491 3.85 -3.33 19.67
CA VAL A 491 5.10 -4.00 19.99
C VAL A 491 5.82 -3.31 21.13
N GLY A 492 6.32 -4.09 22.10
CA GLY A 492 7.30 -3.67 23.09
C GLY A 492 8.53 -4.58 23.07
N MET A 493 9.60 -4.12 23.69
CA MET A 493 10.87 -4.87 23.79
C MET A 493 11.52 -4.69 25.16
N VAL A 494 11.89 -5.81 25.76
CA VAL A 494 12.66 -5.91 27.01
C VAL A 494 13.96 -6.61 26.67
N SER A 495 15.09 -6.05 27.08
CA SER A 495 16.37 -6.74 27.07
C SER A 495 16.87 -6.92 28.48
N PHE A 496 17.60 -8.00 28.71
CA PHE A 496 18.29 -8.21 29.98
C PHE A 496 19.79 -8.33 29.73
N ARG A 497 20.57 -7.57 30.51
CA ARG A 497 22.04 -7.43 30.40
C ARG A 497 22.63 -7.27 31.80
N ARG A 498 23.84 -7.80 32.03
CA ARG A 498 24.58 -7.68 33.30
C ARG A 498 23.74 -8.15 34.50
N ASP A 499 23.24 -7.23 35.32
CA ASP A 499 22.57 -7.47 36.59
C ASP A 499 21.10 -7.01 36.61
N LYS A 500 20.55 -6.50 35.49
CA LYS A 500 19.19 -5.94 35.43
C LYS A 500 18.45 -6.25 34.12
N ALA A 501 17.12 -6.25 34.19
CA ALA A 501 16.25 -6.24 33.02
C ALA A 501 15.82 -4.80 32.68
N GLU A 502 16.11 -4.34 31.47
CA GLU A 502 15.79 -2.99 30.99
C GLU A 502 14.64 -3.02 29.96
N GLU A 503 13.77 -2.01 30.05
CA GLU A 503 12.70 -1.83 29.06
C GLU A 503 13.25 -0.94 27.97
N LEU A 504 13.55 -1.51 26.80
CA LEU A 504 14.13 -0.77 25.68
C LEU A 504 13.09 0.00 24.89
N LEU A 505 11.92 -0.62 24.76
CA LEU A 505 10.80 -0.07 24.01
C LEU A 505 9.51 -0.33 24.79
N PRO A 506 8.81 0.73 25.23
CA PRO A 506 7.47 0.57 25.74
C PRO A 506 6.55 0.04 24.63
N ILE A 507 5.40 -0.52 25.01
CA ILE A 507 4.45 -1.02 24.01
C ILE A 507 3.97 0.16 23.14
N THR A 508 4.44 0.23 21.90
CA THR A 508 4.15 1.29 20.93
C THR A 508 3.68 0.70 19.60
N ARG A 509 3.24 1.57 18.68
CA ARG A 509 2.92 1.22 17.28
C ARG A 509 4.01 1.68 16.30
N SER A 510 5.07 2.31 16.80
CA SER A 510 6.13 2.89 15.98
C SER A 510 7.24 1.86 15.77
N ILE A 511 7.46 1.48 14.51
CA ILE A 511 8.53 0.56 14.13
C ILE A 511 9.88 1.29 14.07
N ASP A 512 9.91 2.55 13.63
CA ASP A 512 11.16 3.30 13.51
C ASP A 512 11.89 3.41 14.84
N LEU A 513 11.13 3.56 15.94
CA LEU A 513 11.69 3.54 17.30
C LEU A 513 12.19 2.16 17.70
N ALA A 514 11.46 1.09 17.36
CA ALA A 514 11.87 -0.28 17.62
C ALA A 514 13.16 -0.64 16.86
N GLN A 515 13.25 -0.25 15.59
CA GLN A 515 14.41 -0.49 14.73
C GLN A 515 15.66 0.24 15.22
N LYS A 516 15.57 1.55 15.47
CA LYS A 516 16.69 2.34 16.00
C LYS A 516 17.20 1.81 17.35
N LYS A 517 16.31 1.26 18.19
CA LYS A 517 16.68 0.66 19.47
C LYS A 517 17.31 -0.73 19.33
N LEU A 518 16.85 -1.52 18.37
CA LEU A 518 17.42 -2.84 18.06
C LEU A 518 18.83 -2.73 17.42
N GLU A 519 19.06 -1.70 16.60
CA GLU A 519 20.37 -1.40 16.01
C GLU A 519 21.42 -1.14 17.11
N LYS A 520 21.07 -0.32 18.10
CA LYS A 520 21.91 0.09 19.23
C LYS A 520 22.07 -0.96 20.34
N LEU A 521 21.55 -2.17 20.16
CA LEU A 521 21.74 -3.25 21.13
C LEU A 521 23.19 -3.75 21.10
N ALA A 522 23.93 -3.44 22.16
CA ALA A 522 25.24 -3.99 22.47
C ALA A 522 25.11 -5.28 23.30
N THR A 523 26.04 -6.23 23.11
CA THR A 523 26.06 -7.50 23.86
C THR A 523 27.08 -7.48 25.00
N GLY A 524 26.83 -8.23 26.07
CA GLY A 524 27.84 -8.52 27.10
C GLY A 524 27.29 -8.54 28.54
N GLY A 525 27.94 -9.28 29.43
CA GLY A 525 27.53 -9.43 30.84
C GLY A 525 26.78 -10.73 31.16
N LYS A 526 26.27 -10.85 32.39
CA LYS A 526 25.50 -12.01 32.89
C LYS A 526 24.04 -12.00 32.38
N THR A 527 23.34 -13.12 32.62
CA THR A 527 22.00 -13.42 32.08
C THR A 527 20.96 -13.50 33.22
N PRO A 528 20.32 -12.37 33.61
CA PRO A 528 19.28 -12.36 34.65
C PRO A 528 17.91 -12.75 34.07
N LEU A 529 17.77 -14.02 33.66
CA LEU A 529 16.57 -14.54 33.00
C LEU A 529 15.30 -14.39 33.86
N ALA A 530 15.37 -14.66 35.16
CA ALA A 530 14.24 -14.56 36.08
C ALA A 530 13.69 -13.12 36.16
N GLU A 531 14.57 -12.12 36.17
CA GLU A 531 14.19 -10.71 36.19
C GLU A 531 13.57 -10.26 34.86
N GLY A 532 14.11 -10.76 33.73
CA GLY A 532 13.54 -10.54 32.41
C GLY A 532 12.10 -11.07 32.30
N ILE A 533 11.85 -12.29 32.77
CA ILE A 533 10.50 -12.89 32.81
C ILE A 533 9.58 -12.10 33.75
N ALA A 534 10.06 -11.71 34.93
CA ALA A 534 9.27 -10.93 35.88
C ALA A 534 8.87 -9.56 35.30
N LYS A 535 9.79 -8.86 34.63
CA LYS A 535 9.53 -7.57 33.98
C LYS A 535 8.59 -7.71 32.78
N ALA A 536 8.73 -8.78 32.00
CA ALA A 536 7.81 -9.06 30.91
C ALA A 536 6.38 -9.29 31.42
N TYR A 537 6.23 -10.03 32.52
CA TYR A 537 4.95 -10.27 33.17
C TYR A 537 4.31 -8.97 33.67
N THR A 538 5.06 -8.06 34.30
CA THR A 538 4.50 -6.78 34.80
C THR A 538 4.06 -5.85 33.67
N ILE A 539 4.84 -5.75 32.59
CA ILE A 539 4.50 -4.93 31.42
C ILE A 539 3.21 -5.43 30.75
N ILE A 540 3.11 -6.72 30.47
CA ILE A 540 1.89 -7.31 29.88
C ILE A 540 0.69 -7.18 30.83
N LYS A 541 0.88 -7.38 32.13
CA LYS A 541 -0.21 -7.23 33.11
C LYS A 541 -0.73 -5.79 33.17
N ASN A 542 0.15 -4.80 33.06
CA ASN A 542 -0.25 -3.39 32.97
C ASN A 542 -0.98 -3.10 31.67
N GLU A 543 -0.55 -3.69 30.55
CA GLU A 543 -1.23 -3.54 29.26
C GLU A 543 -2.62 -4.18 29.26
N MET A 544 -2.76 -5.38 29.84
CA MET A 544 -4.05 -6.05 30.02
C MET A 544 -5.01 -5.29 30.95
N ARG A 545 -4.48 -4.50 31.88
CA ARG A 545 -5.27 -3.60 32.75
C ARG A 545 -5.73 -2.35 32.02
N LYS A 546 -4.84 -1.73 31.22
CA LYS A 546 -5.15 -0.54 30.41
C LYS A 546 -6.16 -0.85 29.32
N ASP A 547 -6.00 -1.99 28.65
CA ASP A 547 -6.85 -2.42 27.56
C ASP A 547 -7.22 -3.90 27.70
N LYS A 548 -8.47 -4.15 28.10
CA LYS A 548 -9.01 -5.49 28.32
C LYS A 548 -9.22 -6.28 27.01
N GLU A 549 -9.06 -5.62 25.86
CA GLU A 549 -9.39 -6.17 24.54
C GLU A 549 -8.17 -6.66 23.76
N VAL A 550 -6.98 -6.50 24.33
CA VAL A 550 -5.71 -6.94 23.77
C VAL A 550 -5.57 -8.44 23.81
N VAL A 551 -4.93 -8.99 22.77
CA VAL A 551 -4.38 -10.35 22.80
C VAL A 551 -2.91 -10.25 23.21
N PRO A 552 -2.55 -10.57 24.47
CA PRO A 552 -1.16 -10.50 24.92
C PRO A 552 -0.36 -11.69 24.39
N LEU A 553 0.81 -11.42 23.81
CA LEU A 553 1.77 -12.42 23.37
C LEU A 553 3.17 -12.04 23.85
N ILE A 554 3.85 -12.97 24.50
CA ILE A 554 5.27 -12.79 24.88
C ILE A 554 6.12 -13.68 23.99
N VAL A 555 7.17 -13.13 23.40
CA VAL A 555 8.14 -13.88 22.59
C VAL A 555 9.49 -13.81 23.28
N PHE A 556 9.96 -14.93 23.81
CA PHE A 556 11.26 -15.07 24.44
C PHE A 556 12.29 -15.49 23.40
N LEU A 557 13.39 -14.73 23.30
CA LEU A 557 14.58 -15.09 22.52
C LEU A 557 15.75 -15.21 23.48
N SER A 558 16.08 -16.44 23.88
CA SER A 558 17.15 -16.72 24.85
C SER A 558 17.70 -18.14 24.65
N ASP A 559 18.92 -18.36 25.13
CA ASP A 559 19.55 -19.69 25.23
C ASP A 559 19.15 -20.41 26.54
N GLY A 560 18.37 -19.75 27.40
CA GLY A 560 17.86 -20.31 28.67
C GLY A 560 18.87 -20.36 29.80
N LYS A 561 20.09 -19.81 29.64
CA LYS A 561 21.17 -19.92 30.63
C LYS A 561 21.04 -18.87 31.73
N GLY A 562 20.21 -19.12 32.73
CA GLY A 562 20.09 -18.25 33.91
C GLY A 562 21.32 -18.34 34.82
N ASN A 563 22.27 -17.41 34.70
CA ASN A 563 23.53 -17.41 35.45
C ASN A 563 23.58 -16.38 36.60
N PHE A 564 22.48 -15.66 36.86
CA PHE A 564 22.40 -14.61 37.87
C PHE A 564 21.03 -14.60 38.56
N SER A 565 21.02 -14.54 39.91
CA SER A 565 19.82 -14.32 40.73
C SER A 565 20.04 -13.11 41.63
N ALA A 566 19.07 -12.19 41.67
CA ALA A 566 19.06 -11.05 42.57
C ALA A 566 18.77 -11.45 44.03
N SER A 567 18.19 -12.63 44.24
CA SER A 567 17.69 -13.11 45.53
C SER A 567 18.64 -14.10 46.24
N GLY A 568 19.77 -14.46 45.62
CA GLY A 568 20.74 -15.44 46.15
C GLY A 568 20.29 -16.91 46.13
N LYS A 569 19.18 -17.22 45.44
CA LYS A 569 18.66 -18.59 45.24
C LYS A 569 19.12 -19.16 43.90
N ASP A 570 18.89 -20.46 43.67
CA ASP A 570 19.12 -21.10 42.35
C ASP A 570 18.38 -20.32 41.24
N PRO A 571 19.09 -19.65 40.31
CA PRO A 571 18.47 -18.78 39.29
C PRO A 571 17.48 -19.51 38.36
N ILE A 572 17.69 -20.81 38.21
CA ILE A 572 16.86 -21.70 37.39
C ILE A 572 15.49 -21.89 38.04
N LYS A 573 15.44 -22.15 39.36
CA LYS A 573 14.17 -22.33 40.08
C LYS A 573 13.33 -21.05 40.07
N GLU A 574 13.97 -19.90 40.24
CA GLU A 574 13.30 -18.59 40.21
C GLU A 574 12.68 -18.28 38.84
N SER A 575 13.38 -18.65 37.75
CA SER A 575 12.87 -18.51 36.38
C SER A 575 11.65 -19.41 36.13
N LEU A 576 11.65 -20.63 36.66
CA LEU A 576 10.52 -21.57 36.55
C LEU A 576 9.30 -21.11 37.37
N GLU A 577 9.50 -20.57 38.57
CA GLU A 577 8.39 -20.01 39.37
C GLU A 577 7.71 -18.82 38.66
N MET A 578 8.48 -17.97 37.96
CA MET A 578 7.90 -16.88 37.18
C MET A 578 7.19 -17.39 35.91
N ALA A 579 7.71 -18.44 35.29
CA ALA A 579 7.07 -19.12 34.16
C ALA A 579 5.68 -19.68 34.51
N GLU A 580 5.52 -20.26 35.70
CA GLU A 580 4.22 -20.75 36.18
C GLU A 580 3.19 -19.63 36.35
N LYS A 581 3.62 -18.43 36.76
CA LYS A 581 2.72 -17.26 36.87
C LYS A 581 2.16 -16.84 35.51
N ILE A 582 2.97 -16.86 34.46
CA ILE A 582 2.53 -16.56 33.08
C ILE A 582 1.46 -17.56 32.63
N LYS A 583 1.68 -18.85 32.92
CA LYS A 583 0.72 -19.93 32.63
C LYS A 583 -0.60 -19.77 33.37
N ASN A 584 -0.57 -19.50 34.67
CA ASN A 584 -1.77 -19.37 35.51
C ASN A 584 -2.66 -18.19 35.09
N GLU A 585 -2.07 -17.10 34.58
CA GLU A 585 -2.82 -15.96 34.05
C GLU A 585 -3.36 -16.19 32.62
N GLY A 586 -2.96 -17.27 31.96
CA GLY A 586 -3.37 -17.62 30.60
C GLY A 586 -2.77 -16.70 29.53
N ILE A 587 -1.58 -16.13 29.78
CA ILE A 587 -0.84 -15.32 28.80
C ILE A 587 -0.16 -16.27 27.81
N ARG A 588 -0.28 -15.99 26.52
CA ARG A 588 0.38 -16.82 25.50
C ARG A 588 1.86 -16.45 25.40
N ALA A 589 2.71 -17.47 25.35
CA ALA A 589 4.15 -17.32 25.21
C ALA A 589 4.68 -18.17 24.04
N ILE A 590 5.73 -17.68 23.39
CA ILE A 590 6.54 -18.39 22.40
C ILE A 590 7.99 -18.32 22.87
N VAL A 591 8.70 -19.44 22.82
CA VAL A 591 10.13 -19.53 23.16
C VAL A 591 10.91 -19.87 21.90
N ILE A 592 11.82 -18.98 21.50
CA ILE A 592 12.75 -19.16 20.39
C ILE A 592 14.13 -19.45 20.99
N ASP A 593 14.58 -20.68 20.81
CA ASP A 593 15.88 -21.15 21.25
C ASP A 593 16.98 -20.67 20.30
N THR A 594 18.01 -20.07 20.90
CA THR A 594 19.16 -19.47 20.21
C THR A 594 20.46 -20.28 20.42
N GLU A 595 20.38 -21.47 21.05
CA GLU A 595 21.53 -22.36 21.27
C GLU A 595 21.95 -23.08 19.97
N GLU A 596 23.22 -22.93 19.58
CA GLU A 596 23.87 -23.67 18.49
C GLU A 596 25.06 -24.45 19.06
N GLY A 597 25.06 -25.79 18.94
CA GLY A 597 26.15 -26.66 19.43
C GLY A 597 25.79 -28.15 19.57
N PHE A 598 26.83 -29.01 19.63
CA PHE A 598 26.70 -30.47 19.79
C PHE A 598 26.27 -30.90 21.21
N ILE A 599 26.55 -30.07 22.23
CA ILE A 599 26.14 -30.29 23.63
C ILE A 599 24.97 -29.33 23.90
N LYS A 600 23.77 -29.88 24.12
CA LYS A 600 22.53 -29.12 24.34
C LYS A 600 22.13 -29.24 25.81
N LEU A 601 21.84 -28.12 26.45
CA LEU A 601 21.41 -28.10 27.86
C LEU A 601 19.88 -28.13 28.01
N GLU A 602 19.13 -28.06 26.90
CA GLU A 602 17.64 -28.14 26.79
C GLU A 602 16.84 -27.21 27.72
N MET A 603 17.45 -26.17 28.29
CA MET A 603 16.80 -25.32 29.31
C MET A 603 15.65 -24.46 28.75
N ALA A 604 15.80 -23.93 27.52
CA ALA A 604 14.74 -23.19 26.84
C ALA A 604 13.50 -24.07 26.59
N LYS A 605 13.71 -25.37 26.38
CA LYS A 605 12.63 -26.36 26.22
C LYS A 605 11.92 -26.62 27.55
N THR A 606 12.65 -26.79 28.65
CA THR A 606 12.05 -26.91 30.00
C THR A 606 11.23 -25.67 30.36
N LEU A 607 11.72 -24.47 30.03
CA LEU A 607 10.97 -23.22 30.23
C LEU A 607 9.67 -23.21 29.42
N SER A 608 9.72 -23.66 28.16
CA SER A 608 8.54 -23.73 27.29
C SER A 608 7.48 -24.69 27.81
N GLU A 609 7.86 -25.85 28.35
CA GLU A 609 6.95 -26.84 28.91
C GLU A 609 6.23 -26.31 30.16
N VAL A 610 6.95 -25.61 31.03
CA VAL A 610 6.38 -25.01 32.25
C VAL A 610 5.44 -23.85 31.90
N MET A 611 5.77 -23.03 30.91
CA MET A 611 4.90 -21.95 30.42
C MET A 611 3.72 -22.45 29.57
N LYS A 612 3.75 -23.70 29.09
CA LYS A 612 2.89 -24.20 28.00
C LYS A 612 2.99 -23.31 26.74
N ALA A 613 4.22 -22.94 26.40
CA ALA A 613 4.58 -22.08 25.29
C ALA A 613 4.92 -22.89 24.02
N ASP A 614 4.73 -22.27 22.85
CA ASP A 614 5.20 -22.87 21.59
C ASP A 614 6.72 -22.74 21.49
N TYR A 615 7.43 -23.83 21.22
CA TYR A 615 8.91 -23.89 21.16
C TYR A 615 9.42 -23.97 19.73
N TYR A 616 10.34 -23.09 19.35
CA TYR A 616 10.99 -23.06 18.05
C TYR A 616 12.50 -22.90 18.19
N LYS A 617 13.25 -23.41 17.22
CA LYS A 617 14.70 -23.17 17.09
C LYS A 617 14.96 -22.07 16.07
N LEU A 618 16.00 -21.28 16.28
CA LEU A 618 16.37 -20.19 15.38
C LEU A 618 16.63 -20.66 13.93
N GLU A 619 17.24 -21.84 13.75
CA GLU A 619 17.48 -22.44 12.43
C GLU A 619 16.18 -22.82 11.68
N ASN A 620 15.17 -23.27 12.42
CA ASN A 620 13.87 -23.67 11.86
C ASN A 620 13.04 -22.48 11.39
N LEU A 621 13.38 -21.26 11.81
CA LEU A 621 12.74 -20.03 11.34
C LEU A 621 13.22 -19.62 9.95
N ARG A 622 14.41 -20.06 9.52
CA ARG A 622 15.00 -19.76 8.20
C ARG A 622 14.55 -20.72 7.09
N SER A 623 14.10 -21.91 7.45
CA SER A 623 13.93 -23.03 6.51
C SER A 623 12.48 -23.14 6.02
N GLU A 624 12.27 -23.28 4.70
CA GLU A 624 10.95 -23.60 4.10
C GLU A 624 10.40 -24.98 4.54
N ASP A 625 11.26 -25.81 5.17
CA ASP A 625 11.08 -27.24 5.48
C ASP A 625 10.09 -27.60 6.60
N MET A 626 9.54 -26.63 7.35
CA MET A 626 8.48 -26.91 8.35
C MET A 626 7.21 -27.55 7.75
N LEU A 627 7.04 -27.52 6.42
CA LEU A 627 5.94 -28.19 5.72
C LEU A 627 6.02 -29.73 5.74
N LYS A 628 7.21 -30.32 5.93
CA LYS A 628 7.35 -31.79 5.99
C LYS A 628 7.00 -32.33 7.38
N LEU A 629 7.45 -31.66 8.44
CA LEU A 629 7.27 -32.12 9.82
C LEU A 629 5.81 -32.06 10.33
N ILE A 630 4.97 -31.22 9.71
CA ILE A 630 3.54 -31.11 10.03
C ILE A 630 2.70 -32.08 9.18
N LYS A 631 3.17 -32.49 7.99
CA LYS A 631 2.48 -33.53 7.20
C LYS A 631 2.61 -34.94 7.80
N ASP A 632 3.70 -35.19 8.54
CA ASP A 632 3.93 -36.50 9.17
C ASP A 632 3.24 -36.65 10.55
N ASN A 633 2.62 -35.60 11.08
CA ASN A 633 1.92 -35.61 12.37
C ASN A 633 0.42 -35.21 12.28
N ILE A 634 -0.20 -35.34 11.10
CA ILE A 634 -1.66 -35.32 10.94
C ILE A 634 -2.18 -36.73 10.72
#